data_AF-A0A8H3ZNP5-F1
#
_entry.id   AF-A0A8H3ZNP5-F1
#
_cell.length_a   1.000
_cell.length_b   1.000
_cell.length_c   1.000
_cell.angle_alpha   90.00
_cell.angle_beta   90.00
_cell.angle_gamma   90.00
#
_symmetry.space_group_name_H-M   'P 1'
#
loop_
_entity.id
_entity.type
_entity.pdbx_description
1 polymer ?
#
loop_
_entity_poly.entity_id
_entity_poly.type
_entity_poly.pdbx_seq_one_letter_code
_entity_poly.pdbx_strand_id
1 'polypeptide(L)'
;MASFKTTAANGSYTHLKEIINGSNNGVKKPTRDTAAVPEDESHQIISSYFIGPRAENLPYFKENIDIILNNLKQARLDYRFENDAEFIDAETQESAAFKRSKDKLKIAVDKASEMLGRTSIPFWSPRYQAHMCTDMSMASMLGYFMTMLYNPNNVAFEASPMSTVAEMAVGEQLCDLLGYNINEENTESPTGWGHVTCDGTVANLESMCIYPVPSSMTNRIQARNLKFYPLSLRKAFDEGQKLDFLEDSFHVETCQGERKLFTHLSTWELLNLKPSDVLDLPDRLYQEHGISNKFLSDLMNEFTIQSTGKDDLEREFGIDKPGQYMLSNTRHYSWPKGAAISGIGSKNVVGIPVDLGARLDITELENQLWESLENKQPVYAVVGIIGSTEEGAVDSLSSILALRKQFQSRGLSFLVHADAAWGGYFCSMLPKDYRPGDVINLPTEMGATDGFVPDASLRAETQEELYAMRFADSITVDPHKAGYIPYPAGVLCYRDNRMRFLVTWTSPYLSRGSVDSIGIYGVEGSKPGAAAVSAWLSNKTIGLTQEGYGALLGEVTWTCTRLSAEWASLTDASSPFICVPFNMLPSELEKNATEDRVEAEKKRIRNDIVLKTNADIMKDDQHQPDDQKAIKLMRALGSDLNINAFSLNFRHADGCLNDDIEEANYLMQRVVETFSVDSPTDDPTKIPLYLTSTEFSDELYGKCKANFVKRLGLAQSTQDLMVLRNVVMSPFTSDRNFTNDLAEEFKKVVEAETEVVRKRNTLAPDFHKFLIQGTEKIYLIHRPMFHVANHRQQLIMSAKFDDRSEAKYADMKHSNPSEPLILMTKRKVMLKDIAERGGKFEGQIMTEDSGIVIQDVTVTLGKTVVSRPLNSKWRLEEYPSTFMPFYLYGTPTEANIDHVIVRAPNTQLSAGRCDLRFYNENDMDPGIWNKPLVLLIEDVREAPMQPFPPNKEIGSKNGAIVAQDGYLRQNASKSGSTEAKATQKNSPRDWYQNGRSDWYGNGNGNFAKNVVNEAQKKYLSNITCSRCPKKDANGNSDGETKGHNMDATPEPHTKAKVLTTETRSGAAKGSNFFFRPGATFKVGVWEDKNRSDESSKWACYELGKFVGRGTLTLGDSVLVDSEAMNFDPFKRVEKVTEWRREFDQIGKELA
;
A
#
# COMPACT_ATOMS: atom_id res chain seq x y z
N MET A 1 73.72 -36.55 -10.80
CA MET A 1 73.30 -37.35 -11.97
C MET A 1 72.30 -36.48 -12.72
N ALA A 2 72.65 -35.62 -13.70
CA ALA A 2 73.02 -35.89 -15.10
C ALA A 2 72.04 -36.91 -15.75
N SER A 3 71.25 -36.64 -16.81
CA SER A 3 71.53 -35.89 -18.04
C SER A 3 70.29 -35.29 -18.75
N PHE A 4 70.56 -34.24 -19.51
CA PHE A 4 69.78 -33.54 -20.56
C PHE A 4 69.22 -34.42 -21.71
N LYS A 5 68.08 -34.02 -22.31
CA LYS A 5 68.04 -33.40 -23.66
C LYS A 5 66.65 -32.92 -24.10
N THR A 6 66.65 -31.69 -24.59
CA THR A 6 65.65 -30.94 -25.37
C THR A 6 65.44 -31.48 -26.79
N THR A 7 64.22 -31.36 -27.31
CA THR A 7 63.93 -30.94 -28.70
C THR A 7 62.57 -30.25 -28.76
N ALA A 8 62.55 -29.10 -29.44
CA ALA A 8 61.43 -28.18 -29.58
C ALA A 8 60.52 -28.53 -30.77
N ALA A 9 59.26 -28.09 -30.70
CA ALA A 9 58.49 -27.68 -31.87
C ALA A 9 57.57 -26.51 -31.48
N ASN A 10 57.77 -25.39 -32.16
CA ASN A 10 57.05 -24.12 -32.04
C ASN A 10 55.57 -24.25 -32.48
N GLY A 11 54.68 -23.53 -31.81
CA GLY A 11 53.27 -23.39 -32.21
C GLY A 11 52.50 -22.39 -31.35
N SER A 12 52.73 -21.10 -31.60
CA SER A 12 51.87 -19.92 -31.34
C SER A 12 50.90 -19.91 -30.13
N TYR A 13 51.31 -19.24 -29.05
CA TYR A 13 50.42 -18.58 -28.08
C TYR A 13 50.74 -17.08 -28.06
N THR A 14 50.13 -16.32 -28.96
CA THR A 14 50.02 -14.84 -28.90
C THR A 14 48.86 -14.38 -29.79
N HIS A 15 47.64 -14.43 -29.27
CA HIS A 15 46.49 -13.72 -29.81
C HIS A 15 45.55 -13.39 -28.66
N LEU A 16 45.79 -12.24 -28.00
CA LEU A 16 44.82 -11.45 -27.21
C LEU A 16 45.51 -10.27 -26.48
N LYS A 17 46.42 -9.54 -27.16
CA LYS A 17 47.02 -8.31 -26.61
C LYS A 17 47.36 -7.22 -27.64
N GLU A 18 46.75 -7.22 -28.83
CA GLU A 18 46.86 -6.14 -29.82
C GLU A 18 45.50 -5.80 -30.46
N ILE A 19 44.55 -5.31 -29.64
CA ILE A 19 43.47 -4.40 -30.10
C ILE A 19 43.45 -3.14 -29.20
N ILE A 20 44.61 -2.79 -28.62
CA ILE A 20 44.79 -1.56 -27.86
C ILE A 20 46.19 -1.05 -28.18
N ASN A 21 46.24 -0.03 -29.05
CA ASN A 21 47.38 0.83 -29.44
C ASN A 21 48.07 0.59 -30.80
N GLY A 22 47.85 1.55 -31.71
CA GLY A 22 48.63 1.85 -32.92
C GLY A 22 47.71 2.10 -34.11
N SER A 23 47.76 3.19 -34.89
CA SER A 23 48.66 4.33 -34.95
C SER A 23 48.08 5.29 -35.99
N ASN A 24 48.20 6.60 -35.76
CA ASN A 24 48.05 7.67 -36.74
C ASN A 24 48.68 7.30 -38.10
N ASN A 25 47.89 7.33 -39.18
CA ASN A 25 48.34 7.82 -40.50
C ASN A 25 47.17 8.01 -41.48
N GLY A 26 46.86 9.28 -41.78
CA GLY A 26 46.50 9.77 -43.11
C GLY A 26 45.27 9.19 -43.82
N VAL A 27 44.07 9.60 -43.42
CA VAL A 27 42.88 9.52 -44.30
C VAL A 27 42.56 10.92 -44.83
N LYS A 28 42.58 11.04 -46.17
CA LYS A 28 42.17 12.23 -46.91
C LYS A 28 40.73 12.60 -46.52
N LYS A 29 40.52 13.88 -46.17
CA LYS A 29 39.20 14.51 -45.98
C LYS A 29 38.22 14.08 -47.08
N PRO A 30 37.05 13.50 -46.74
CA PRO A 30 35.90 13.58 -47.61
C PRO A 30 35.38 15.02 -47.53
N THR A 31 35.10 15.56 -48.71
CA THR A 31 34.44 16.86 -48.92
C THR A 31 33.13 16.93 -48.13
N ARG A 32 32.98 18.02 -47.36
CA ARG A 32 31.69 18.49 -46.83
C ARG A 32 30.70 18.63 -48.00
N ASP A 33 29.64 17.84 -48.00
CA ASP A 33 28.33 18.26 -48.51
C ASP A 33 27.24 17.28 -48.07
N THR A 34 26.60 17.65 -46.97
CA THR A 34 25.20 17.48 -46.52
C THR A 34 25.24 17.58 -45.00
N ALA A 35 24.45 18.49 -44.42
CA ALA A 35 24.36 18.65 -42.97
C ALA A 35 23.78 17.34 -42.39
N ALA A 36 24.64 16.48 -41.85
CA ALA A 36 24.22 15.32 -41.08
C ALA A 36 23.47 15.85 -39.84
N VAL A 37 22.21 15.44 -39.70
CA VAL A 37 21.44 15.67 -38.48
C VAL A 37 22.18 14.95 -37.35
N PRO A 38 22.47 15.61 -36.21
CA PRO A 38 23.14 14.93 -35.11
C PRO A 38 22.26 13.77 -34.60
N GLU A 39 22.88 12.61 -34.37
CA GLU A 39 22.22 11.35 -34.01
C GLU A 39 21.95 11.29 -32.50
N ASP A 40 20.75 10.86 -32.09
CA ASP A 40 20.45 10.55 -30.68
C ASP A 40 20.95 9.15 -30.34
N GLU A 41 22.28 9.01 -30.16
CA GLU A 41 22.92 7.70 -29.95
C GLU A 41 22.49 7.05 -28.62
N SER A 42 22.31 7.85 -27.56
CA SER A 42 21.91 7.36 -26.22
C SER A 42 20.55 6.65 -26.26
N HIS A 43 19.52 7.32 -26.79
CA HIS A 43 18.17 6.74 -26.85
C HIS A 43 18.09 5.53 -27.78
N GLN A 44 18.88 5.52 -28.85
CA GLN A 44 18.97 4.36 -29.75
C GLN A 44 19.58 3.14 -29.06
N ILE A 45 20.64 3.34 -28.27
CA ILE A 45 21.25 2.29 -27.46
C ILE A 45 20.23 1.78 -26.42
N ILE A 46 19.57 2.68 -25.68
CA ILE A 46 18.57 2.33 -24.67
C ILE A 46 17.39 1.55 -25.29
N SER A 47 16.93 1.95 -26.46
CA SER A 47 15.88 1.26 -27.22
C SER A 47 16.25 -0.18 -27.56
N SER A 48 17.54 -0.50 -27.68
CA SER A 48 18.02 -1.86 -27.94
C SER A 48 17.94 -2.78 -26.71
N TYR A 49 17.72 -2.24 -25.50
CA TYR A 49 17.68 -3.03 -24.28
C TYR A 49 16.36 -3.76 -24.07
N PHE A 50 15.28 -3.39 -24.76
CA PHE A 50 13.92 -3.87 -24.51
C PHE A 50 13.32 -4.59 -25.72
N ILE A 51 12.31 -5.45 -25.49
CA ILE A 51 11.52 -6.03 -26.59
C ILE A 51 10.74 -4.91 -27.29
N GLY A 52 10.25 -3.94 -26.51
CA GLY A 52 9.66 -2.70 -26.99
C GLY A 52 8.13 -2.69 -26.92
N PRO A 53 7.51 -1.49 -26.85
CA PRO A 53 6.07 -1.32 -26.67
C PRO A 53 5.18 -2.02 -27.70
N ARG A 54 5.68 -2.26 -28.92
CA ARG A 54 5.01 -2.94 -30.03
C ARG A 54 5.75 -4.19 -30.47
N ALA A 55 6.62 -4.73 -29.62
CA ALA A 55 7.45 -5.90 -29.91
C ALA A 55 8.41 -5.69 -31.10
N GLU A 56 8.91 -4.46 -31.24
CA GLU A 56 9.81 -4.02 -32.32
C GLU A 56 11.06 -4.89 -32.39
N ASN A 57 11.61 -5.28 -31.24
CA ASN A 57 12.83 -6.10 -31.13
C ASN A 57 12.56 -7.59 -30.87
N LEU A 58 11.31 -8.06 -30.98
CA LEU A 58 10.98 -9.47 -30.77
C LEU A 58 11.72 -10.44 -31.72
N PRO A 59 11.96 -10.13 -33.01
CA PRO A 59 12.78 -10.99 -33.86
C PRO A 59 14.20 -11.17 -33.33
N TYR A 60 14.82 -10.10 -32.83
CA TYR A 60 16.14 -10.12 -32.21
C TYR A 60 16.15 -10.90 -30.89
N PHE A 61 15.11 -10.73 -30.06
CA PHE A 61 14.93 -11.55 -28.86
C PHE A 61 14.82 -13.05 -29.19
N LYS A 62 14.05 -13.40 -30.22
CA LYS A 62 13.88 -14.80 -30.66
C LYS A 62 15.18 -15.40 -31.17
N GLU A 63 15.99 -14.65 -31.92
CA GLU A 63 17.30 -15.11 -32.37
C GLU A 63 18.20 -15.51 -31.19
N ASN A 64 18.20 -14.71 -30.11
CA ASN A 64 18.95 -15.04 -28.89
C ASN A 64 18.39 -16.29 -28.19
N ILE A 65 17.07 -16.49 -28.16
CA ILE A 65 16.48 -17.74 -27.66
C ILE A 65 16.95 -18.94 -28.50
N ASP A 66 16.99 -18.83 -29.82
CA ASP A 66 17.48 -19.90 -30.70
C ASP A 66 18.97 -20.21 -30.44
N ILE A 67 19.80 -19.19 -30.21
CA ILE A 67 21.22 -19.37 -29.78
C ILE A 67 21.27 -20.14 -28.45
N ILE A 68 20.48 -19.74 -27.45
CA ILE A 68 20.43 -20.41 -26.13
C ILE A 68 20.04 -21.89 -26.29
N LEU A 69 18.98 -22.18 -27.05
CA LEU A 69 18.49 -23.54 -27.25
C LEU A 69 19.48 -24.41 -28.04
N ASN A 70 20.17 -23.83 -29.03
CA ASN A 70 21.22 -24.53 -29.77
C ASN A 70 22.42 -24.86 -28.88
N ASN A 71 22.86 -23.92 -28.04
CA ASN A 71 23.95 -24.15 -27.09
C ASN A 71 23.56 -25.17 -26.01
N LEU A 72 22.33 -25.13 -25.50
CA LEU A 72 21.81 -26.15 -24.59
C LEU A 72 21.81 -27.54 -25.24
N LYS A 73 21.37 -27.64 -26.50
CA LYS A 73 21.39 -28.91 -27.24
C LYS A 73 22.82 -29.45 -27.35
N GLN A 74 23.78 -28.64 -27.75
CA GLN A 74 25.18 -29.08 -27.85
C GLN A 74 25.73 -29.49 -26.49
N ALA A 75 25.51 -28.69 -25.44
CA ALA A 75 25.96 -29.02 -24.08
C ALA A 75 25.44 -30.38 -23.59
N ARG A 76 24.18 -30.74 -23.90
CA ARG A 76 23.61 -32.04 -23.55
C ARG A 76 24.16 -33.19 -24.41
N LEU A 77 24.50 -32.94 -25.67
CA LEU A 77 25.10 -33.95 -26.56
C LEU A 77 26.57 -34.21 -26.21
N ASP A 78 27.30 -33.17 -25.83
CA ASP A 78 28.71 -33.25 -25.42
C ASP A 78 28.85 -33.91 -24.03
N TYR A 79 27.85 -33.76 -23.15
CA TYR A 79 27.81 -34.44 -21.85
C TYR A 79 27.29 -35.88 -21.97
N ARG A 80 28.05 -36.71 -22.68
CA ARG A 80 27.74 -38.14 -22.89
C ARG A 80 28.97 -39.00 -22.61
N PHE A 81 28.80 -40.09 -21.87
CA PHE A 81 29.83 -41.11 -21.71
C PHE A 81 29.64 -42.22 -22.76
N GLU A 82 30.72 -42.95 -23.10
CA GLU A 82 30.75 -43.91 -24.22
C GLU A 82 29.61 -44.95 -24.22
N ASN A 83 29.01 -45.24 -23.06
CA ASN A 83 27.97 -46.26 -22.89
C ASN A 83 26.56 -45.69 -22.63
N ASP A 84 26.35 -44.38 -22.67
CA ASP A 84 25.02 -43.81 -22.45
C ASP A 84 24.12 -44.10 -23.66
N ALA A 85 23.01 -44.79 -23.41
CA ALA A 85 21.98 -45.07 -24.41
C ALA A 85 21.11 -43.83 -24.67
N GLU A 86 20.43 -43.79 -25.81
CA GLU A 86 19.35 -42.83 -26.03
C GLU A 86 18.14 -43.22 -25.17
N PHE A 87 17.85 -42.45 -24.13
CA PHE A 87 16.74 -42.74 -23.20
C PHE A 87 15.35 -42.42 -23.77
N ILE A 88 15.28 -41.55 -24.79
CA ILE A 88 14.04 -41.18 -25.49
C ILE A 88 14.33 -41.25 -27.00
N ASP A 89 14.13 -42.43 -27.58
CA ASP A 89 14.40 -42.72 -28.98
C ASP A 89 13.22 -42.34 -29.92
N ALA A 90 13.44 -42.50 -31.23
CA ALA A 90 12.44 -42.20 -32.24
C ALA A 90 11.17 -43.08 -32.09
N GLU A 91 11.31 -44.35 -31.68
CA GLU A 91 10.16 -45.24 -31.46
C GLU A 91 9.26 -44.73 -30.31
N THR A 92 9.89 -44.32 -29.20
CA THR A 92 9.20 -43.70 -28.05
C THR A 92 8.47 -42.43 -28.47
N GLN A 93 9.12 -41.54 -29.23
CA GLN A 93 8.53 -40.29 -29.72
C GLN A 93 7.37 -40.53 -30.69
N GLU A 94 7.42 -41.60 -31.48
CA GLU A 94 6.38 -41.98 -32.43
C GLU A 94 5.20 -42.73 -31.79
N SER A 95 5.34 -43.16 -30.53
CA SER A 95 4.29 -43.85 -29.78
C SER A 95 3.02 -43.00 -29.65
N ALA A 96 1.86 -43.66 -29.63
CA ALA A 96 0.59 -42.97 -29.50
C ALA A 96 0.44 -42.23 -28.15
N ALA A 97 1.05 -42.75 -27.08
CA ALA A 97 1.02 -42.11 -25.77
C ALA A 97 1.84 -40.80 -25.77
N PHE A 98 3.03 -40.81 -26.36
CA PHE A 98 3.88 -39.62 -26.46
C PHE A 98 3.22 -38.52 -27.30
N LYS A 99 2.69 -38.86 -28.48
CA LYS A 99 1.97 -37.90 -29.35
C LYS A 99 0.79 -37.25 -28.65
N ARG A 100 -0.05 -38.02 -27.94
CA ARG A 100 -1.18 -37.47 -27.16
C ARG A 100 -0.69 -36.49 -26.08
N SER A 101 0.37 -36.84 -25.34
CA SER A 101 0.92 -35.97 -24.31
C SER A 101 1.51 -34.68 -24.89
N LYS A 102 2.19 -34.77 -26.04
CA LYS A 102 2.73 -33.63 -26.77
C LYS A 102 1.63 -32.68 -27.25
N ASP A 103 0.55 -33.22 -27.80
CA ASP A 103 -0.58 -32.42 -28.27
C ASP A 103 -1.31 -31.73 -27.10
N LYS A 104 -1.51 -32.43 -25.98
CA LYS A 104 -2.03 -31.85 -24.73
C LYS A 104 -1.18 -30.66 -24.26
N LEU A 105 0.15 -30.83 -24.21
CA LEU A 105 1.07 -29.75 -23.82
C LEU A 105 0.98 -28.57 -24.78
N LYS A 106 0.94 -28.81 -26.09
CA LYS A 106 0.83 -27.74 -27.10
C LYS A 106 -0.44 -26.91 -26.90
N ILE A 107 -1.59 -27.56 -26.71
CA ILE A 107 -2.87 -26.87 -26.48
C ILE A 107 -2.81 -26.04 -25.19
N ALA A 108 -2.25 -26.59 -24.12
CA ALA A 108 -2.15 -25.88 -22.85
C ALA A 108 -1.22 -24.66 -22.92
N VAL A 109 -0.07 -24.77 -23.59
CA VAL A 109 0.86 -23.65 -23.81
C VAL A 109 0.20 -22.54 -24.62
N ASP A 110 -0.50 -22.91 -25.71
CA ASP A 110 -1.22 -21.96 -26.57
C ASP A 110 -2.29 -21.17 -25.78
N LYS A 111 -3.16 -21.89 -25.06
CA LYS A 111 -4.23 -21.28 -24.25
C LYS A 111 -3.71 -20.43 -23.08
N ALA A 112 -2.69 -20.92 -22.37
CA ALA A 112 -2.10 -20.16 -21.26
C ALA A 112 -1.45 -18.87 -21.77
N SER A 113 -0.77 -18.92 -22.92
CA SER A 113 -0.13 -17.74 -23.54
C SER A 113 -1.17 -16.72 -24.02
N GLU A 114 -2.24 -17.18 -24.68
CA GLU A 114 -3.36 -16.32 -25.09
C GLU A 114 -4.04 -15.63 -23.89
N MET A 115 -4.28 -16.39 -22.81
CA MET A 115 -4.89 -15.87 -21.59
C MET A 115 -4.01 -14.80 -20.93
N LEU A 116 -2.69 -15.02 -20.83
CA LEU A 116 -1.75 -14.02 -20.31
C LEU A 116 -1.81 -12.72 -21.13
N GLY A 117 -1.78 -12.80 -22.46
CA GLY A 117 -1.84 -11.63 -23.32
C GLY A 117 -3.14 -10.83 -23.21
N ARG A 118 -4.27 -11.49 -22.94
CA ARG A 118 -5.59 -10.86 -22.82
C ARG A 118 -5.87 -10.26 -21.43
N THR A 119 -5.34 -10.87 -20.37
CA THR A 119 -5.74 -10.57 -18.98
C THR A 119 -4.67 -9.84 -18.17
N SER A 120 -3.41 -9.83 -18.62
CA SER A 120 -2.33 -9.17 -17.91
C SER A 120 -2.31 -7.67 -18.16
N ILE A 121 -1.77 -6.94 -17.19
CA ILE A 121 -1.49 -5.51 -17.35
C ILE A 121 -0.35 -5.33 -18.36
N PRO A 122 -0.49 -4.43 -19.36
CA PRO A 122 0.51 -4.22 -20.39
C PRO A 122 1.68 -3.35 -19.88
N PHE A 123 2.48 -3.84 -18.94
CA PHE A 123 3.60 -3.10 -18.35
C PHE A 123 4.63 -2.61 -19.37
N TRP A 124 4.73 -3.27 -20.53
CA TRP A 124 5.59 -2.86 -21.64
C TRP A 124 5.11 -1.57 -22.34
N SER A 125 3.84 -1.18 -22.16
CA SER A 125 3.28 0.00 -22.80
C SER A 125 3.70 1.27 -22.05
N PRO A 126 4.13 2.35 -22.74
CA PRO A 126 4.36 3.66 -22.13
C PRO A 126 3.08 4.30 -21.56
N ARG A 127 1.89 3.75 -21.86
CA ARG A 127 0.63 4.10 -21.19
C ARG A 127 0.60 3.65 -19.73
N TYR A 128 1.47 2.71 -19.34
CA TYR A 128 1.57 2.28 -17.96
C TYR A 128 2.45 3.23 -17.15
N GLN A 129 1.85 3.93 -16.20
CA GLN A 129 2.47 5.03 -15.45
C GLN A 129 2.12 4.94 -13.96
N ALA A 130 2.02 3.72 -13.43
CA ALA A 130 1.30 3.45 -12.18
C ALA A 130 2.20 2.97 -11.03
N HIS A 131 2.62 1.70 -11.05
CA HIS A 131 3.47 1.09 -10.02
C HIS A 131 4.90 0.88 -10.54
N MET A 132 5.82 0.42 -9.68
CA MET A 132 7.20 0.04 -10.01
C MET A 132 7.27 -1.22 -10.91
N CYS A 133 6.65 -1.16 -12.08
CA CYS A 133 6.56 -2.21 -13.09
C CYS A 133 6.71 -1.57 -14.47
N THR A 134 7.44 -2.22 -15.37
CA THR A 134 7.70 -1.72 -16.73
C THR A 134 8.13 -2.87 -17.65
N ASP A 135 8.57 -2.59 -18.88
CA ASP A 135 9.20 -3.59 -19.74
C ASP A 135 10.54 -4.03 -19.14
N MET A 136 10.87 -5.31 -19.23
CA MET A 136 12.11 -5.84 -18.65
C MET A 136 13.22 -5.79 -19.69
N SER A 137 14.47 -5.64 -19.23
CA SER A 137 15.61 -5.69 -20.15
C SER A 137 15.71 -7.08 -20.79
N MET A 138 15.94 -7.15 -22.10
CA MET A 138 16.15 -8.40 -22.82
C MET A 138 17.32 -9.20 -22.25
N ALA A 139 18.40 -8.52 -21.85
CA ALA A 139 19.54 -9.13 -21.20
C ALA A 139 19.14 -9.89 -19.93
N SER A 140 18.33 -9.29 -19.05
CA SER A 140 17.87 -9.95 -17.83
C SER A 140 16.92 -11.13 -18.12
N MET A 141 15.97 -10.97 -19.05
CA MET A 141 15.04 -12.03 -19.45
C MET A 141 15.77 -13.25 -20.05
N LEU A 142 16.72 -13.00 -20.96
CA LEU A 142 17.55 -14.03 -21.56
C LEU A 142 18.45 -14.69 -20.52
N GLY A 143 19.04 -13.91 -19.60
CA GLY A 143 19.83 -14.40 -18.48
C GLY A 143 19.09 -15.38 -17.58
N TYR A 144 17.85 -15.04 -17.23
CA TYR A 144 16.98 -15.92 -16.45
C TYR A 144 16.61 -17.17 -17.26
N PHE A 145 16.15 -16.98 -18.51
CA PHE A 145 15.69 -18.06 -19.38
C PHE A 145 16.77 -19.11 -19.63
N MET A 146 17.98 -18.68 -20.00
CA MET A 146 19.06 -19.64 -20.27
C MET A 146 19.46 -20.43 -19.04
N THR A 147 19.41 -19.82 -17.85
CA THR A 147 19.90 -20.43 -16.63
C THR A 147 18.87 -21.36 -16.01
N MET A 148 17.58 -21.05 -16.10
CA MET A 148 16.53 -21.94 -15.57
C MET A 148 16.49 -23.30 -16.27
N LEU A 149 17.00 -23.41 -17.50
CA LEU A 149 17.13 -24.68 -18.23
C LEU A 149 18.15 -25.64 -17.60
N TYR A 150 19.07 -25.13 -16.76
CA TYR A 150 20.00 -25.90 -15.92
C TYR A 150 19.54 -26.01 -14.47
N ASN A 151 18.63 -25.14 -14.03
CA ASN A 151 18.04 -25.10 -12.69
C ASN A 151 19.05 -25.15 -11.52
N PRO A 152 20.13 -24.32 -11.54
CA PRO A 152 21.13 -24.34 -10.47
C PRO A 152 20.56 -23.77 -9.16
N ASN A 153 20.99 -24.35 -8.05
CA ASN A 153 20.61 -23.91 -6.70
C ASN A 153 21.80 -23.27 -5.98
N ASN A 154 21.77 -21.95 -5.82
CA ASN A 154 22.87 -21.14 -5.26
C ASN A 154 23.07 -21.32 -3.75
N VAL A 155 22.29 -22.17 -3.09
CA VAL A 155 22.52 -22.52 -1.68
C VAL A 155 23.87 -23.22 -1.46
N ALA A 156 24.31 -24.02 -2.44
CA ALA A 156 25.52 -24.83 -2.35
C ALA A 156 26.32 -24.74 -3.65
N PHE A 157 27.63 -24.48 -3.52
CA PHE A 157 28.52 -24.28 -4.67
C PHE A 157 28.52 -25.48 -5.63
N GLU A 158 28.53 -26.71 -5.11
CA GLU A 158 28.51 -27.94 -5.91
C GLU A 158 27.27 -28.12 -6.80
N ALA A 159 26.15 -27.49 -6.43
CA ALA A 159 24.91 -27.50 -7.20
C ALA A 159 24.80 -26.31 -8.18
N SER A 160 25.76 -25.38 -8.16
CA SER A 160 25.64 -24.07 -8.82
C SER A 160 26.97 -23.34 -9.05
N PRO A 161 28.05 -23.99 -9.53
CA PRO A 161 29.39 -23.40 -9.51
C PRO A 161 29.47 -22.10 -10.34
N MET A 162 28.83 -22.05 -11.51
CA MET A 162 28.81 -20.85 -12.35
C MET A 162 27.90 -19.75 -11.78
N SER A 163 26.67 -20.10 -11.37
CA SER A 163 25.71 -19.10 -10.91
C SER A 163 26.01 -18.59 -9.48
N THR A 164 26.76 -19.34 -8.66
CA THR A 164 27.32 -18.83 -7.40
C THR A 164 28.37 -17.75 -7.67
N VAL A 165 29.27 -17.96 -8.64
CA VAL A 165 30.25 -16.93 -9.05
C VAL A 165 29.54 -15.72 -9.64
N ALA A 166 28.47 -15.92 -10.43
CA ALA A 166 27.65 -14.82 -10.94
C ALA A 166 27.03 -14.01 -9.80
N GLU A 167 26.54 -14.67 -8.74
CA GLU A 167 25.96 -13.98 -7.57
C GLU A 167 27.00 -13.17 -6.80
N MET A 168 28.20 -13.72 -6.59
CA MET A 168 29.32 -12.98 -5.99
C MET A 168 29.66 -11.74 -6.82
N ALA A 169 29.71 -11.89 -8.15
CA ALA A 169 29.96 -10.78 -9.06
C ALA A 169 28.85 -9.72 -9.01
N VAL A 170 27.58 -10.11 -8.84
CA VAL A 170 26.47 -9.16 -8.62
C VAL A 170 26.65 -8.40 -7.32
N GLY A 171 27.02 -9.09 -6.24
CA GLY A 171 27.33 -8.48 -4.95
C GLY A 171 28.45 -7.43 -5.06
N GLU A 172 29.55 -7.77 -5.73
CA GLU A 172 30.67 -6.85 -6.00
C GLU A 172 30.25 -5.67 -6.89
N GLN A 173 29.50 -5.93 -7.97
CA GLN A 173 28.99 -4.90 -8.89
C GLN A 173 28.16 -3.85 -8.16
N LEU A 174 27.26 -4.29 -7.27
CA LEU A 174 26.39 -3.38 -6.52
C LEU A 174 27.14 -2.71 -5.37
N CYS A 175 28.12 -3.37 -4.74
CA CYS A 175 29.02 -2.71 -3.80
C CYS A 175 29.82 -1.57 -4.47
N ASP A 176 30.39 -1.79 -5.66
CA ASP A 176 31.11 -0.74 -6.42
C ASP A 176 30.17 0.42 -6.80
N LEU A 177 28.96 0.11 -7.30
CA LEU A 177 27.94 1.11 -7.62
C LEU A 177 27.60 2.01 -6.42
N LEU A 178 27.45 1.40 -5.25
CA LEU A 178 27.08 2.10 -4.00
C LEU A 178 28.28 2.79 -3.33
N GLY A 179 29.48 2.66 -3.89
CA GLY A 179 30.71 3.30 -3.40
C GLY A 179 31.40 2.56 -2.26
N TYR A 180 31.09 1.29 -2.02
CA TYR A 180 31.84 0.43 -1.10
C TYR A 180 33.16 -0.04 -1.72
N ASN A 181 34.16 -0.28 -0.87
CA ASN A 181 35.45 -0.80 -1.32
C ASN A 181 35.30 -2.27 -1.76
N ILE A 182 35.67 -2.59 -3.00
CA ILE A 182 35.75 -3.97 -3.50
C ILE A 182 37.20 -4.45 -3.66
N ASN A 183 38.18 -3.58 -3.42
CA ASN A 183 39.59 -3.92 -3.54
C ASN A 183 40.12 -4.42 -2.18
N GLU A 184 40.40 -5.72 -2.08
CA GLU A 184 40.98 -6.34 -0.89
C GLU A 184 42.38 -5.81 -0.53
N GLU A 185 43.11 -5.22 -1.49
CA GLU A 185 44.42 -4.60 -1.23
C GLU A 185 44.30 -3.23 -0.53
N ASN A 186 43.12 -2.60 -0.59
CA ASN A 186 42.86 -1.35 0.10
C ASN A 186 42.55 -1.61 1.58
N THR A 187 43.56 -1.46 2.43
CA THR A 187 43.44 -1.68 3.88
C THR A 187 42.90 -0.47 4.66
N GLU A 188 42.68 0.68 4.00
CA GLU A 188 42.15 1.90 4.64
C GLU A 188 40.62 1.86 4.83
N SER A 189 39.91 0.98 4.10
CA SER A 189 38.46 0.81 4.19
C SER A 189 38.08 -0.67 4.15
N PRO A 190 37.10 -1.14 4.94
CA PRO A 190 36.67 -2.53 4.88
C PRO A 190 36.15 -2.88 3.48
N THR A 191 36.43 -4.10 3.03
CA THR A 191 35.87 -4.64 1.77
C THR A 191 34.38 -4.90 1.95
N GLY A 192 33.56 -4.42 1.04
CA GLY A 192 32.12 -4.66 0.99
C GLY A 192 31.78 -6.05 0.47
N TRP A 193 30.56 -6.49 0.74
CA TRP A 193 30.03 -7.77 0.25
C TRP A 193 28.52 -7.68 0.10
N GLY A 194 27.96 -8.28 -0.94
CA GLY A 194 26.52 -8.38 -1.13
C GLY A 194 26.09 -9.70 -1.73
N HIS A 195 24.79 -9.99 -1.64
CA HIS A 195 24.18 -11.19 -2.22
C HIS A 195 22.74 -10.95 -2.64
N VAL A 196 22.21 -11.83 -3.50
CA VAL A 196 20.86 -11.70 -4.07
C VAL A 196 19.83 -12.31 -3.12
N THR A 197 18.80 -11.57 -2.74
CA THR A 197 17.63 -12.08 -2.01
C THR A 197 16.44 -12.28 -2.97
N CYS A 198 15.40 -12.96 -2.52
CA CYS A 198 14.15 -13.07 -3.31
C CYS A 198 13.50 -11.70 -3.53
N ASP A 199 13.64 -10.78 -2.57
CA ASP A 199 13.14 -9.41 -2.65
C ASP A 199 13.76 -8.48 -1.59
N GLY A 200 13.49 -7.17 -1.73
CA GLY A 200 13.91 -6.15 -0.78
C GLY A 200 13.25 -6.24 0.59
N THR A 201 12.12 -6.94 0.74
CA THR A 201 11.55 -7.20 2.07
C THR A 201 12.43 -8.16 2.85
N VAL A 202 12.95 -9.21 2.20
CA VAL A 202 13.93 -10.12 2.80
C VAL A 202 15.28 -9.44 3.00
N ALA A 203 15.72 -8.56 2.10
CA ALA A 203 16.93 -7.76 2.34
C ALA A 203 16.80 -6.86 3.58
N ASN A 204 15.69 -6.12 3.73
CA ASN A 204 15.44 -5.34 4.95
C ASN A 204 15.32 -6.26 6.19
N LEU A 205 14.72 -7.43 6.03
CA LEU A 205 14.62 -8.40 7.12
C LEU A 205 15.99 -8.88 7.59
N GLU A 206 16.89 -9.17 6.64
CA GLU A 206 18.28 -9.56 6.84
C GLU A 206 19.15 -8.43 7.43
N SER A 207 18.76 -7.18 7.25
CA SER A 207 19.40 -6.10 7.98
C SER A 207 18.98 -6.07 9.47
N MET A 208 17.78 -6.56 9.84
CA MET A 208 17.15 -6.36 11.18
C MET A 208 17.38 -7.41 12.29
N CYS A 209 16.96 -8.67 12.08
CA CYS A 209 17.25 -9.92 12.84
C CYS A 209 16.25 -10.91 13.47
N ILE A 210 16.16 -12.18 13.00
CA ILE A 210 15.23 -13.28 13.40
C ILE A 210 15.82 -14.42 14.28
N TYR A 211 14.91 -15.01 15.09
CA TYR A 211 14.97 -16.07 16.13
C TYR A 211 14.00 -17.27 15.79
N PRO A 212 13.83 -18.34 16.59
CA PRO A 212 14.39 -19.68 16.46
C PRO A 212 13.51 -20.83 15.89
N VAL A 213 14.15 -21.88 15.37
CA VAL A 213 13.63 -23.26 15.31
C VAL A 213 14.78 -24.22 15.69
N PRO A 214 14.51 -25.37 16.35
CA PRO A 214 15.54 -26.28 16.81
C PRO A 214 16.02 -27.20 15.68
N SER A 215 17.32 -27.48 15.68
CA SER A 215 18.05 -28.54 14.95
C SER A 215 17.57 -28.86 13.51
N SER A 216 18.39 -28.45 12.53
CA SER A 216 18.29 -28.69 11.07
C SER A 216 17.45 -27.69 10.26
N MET A 217 17.90 -26.45 10.17
CA MET A 217 17.90 -25.58 8.96
C MET A 217 18.31 -24.15 9.38
N THR A 218 19.31 -23.61 8.71
CA THR A 218 19.92 -22.28 8.92
C THR A 218 19.01 -21.20 8.33
N ASN A 219 18.76 -20.08 9.02
CA ASN A 219 18.20 -18.80 8.53
C ASN A 219 18.21 -17.73 9.67
N ARG A 220 19.26 -16.90 9.90
CA ARG A 220 19.30 -15.80 10.92
C ARG A 220 20.21 -14.62 10.50
N ILE A 221 20.42 -13.56 11.29
CA ILE A 221 20.45 -12.15 10.78
C ILE A 221 21.46 -11.17 11.47
N GLN A 222 21.64 -9.89 11.05
CA GLN A 222 22.78 -8.98 11.38
C GLN A 222 22.67 -7.86 12.47
N ALA A 223 21.86 -6.79 12.36
CA ALA A 223 21.97 -5.61 13.27
C ALA A 223 21.65 -5.87 14.76
N ARG A 224 20.60 -6.64 15.08
CA ARG A 224 20.34 -7.12 16.45
C ARG A 224 21.51 -7.95 16.99
N ASN A 225 22.08 -8.83 16.17
CA ASN A 225 23.15 -9.73 16.59
C ASN A 225 24.44 -8.95 16.86
N LEU A 226 24.74 -7.93 16.04
CA LEU A 226 25.83 -6.99 16.29
C LEU A 226 25.66 -6.29 17.65
N LYS A 227 24.46 -5.75 17.92
CA LYS A 227 24.17 -4.97 19.13
C LYS A 227 24.41 -5.76 20.42
N PHE A 228 24.09 -7.05 20.42
CA PHE A 228 24.25 -7.92 21.60
C PHE A 228 25.58 -8.68 21.64
N TYR A 229 26.36 -8.69 20.56
CA TYR A 229 27.64 -9.41 20.54
C TYR A 229 28.58 -9.02 21.68
N PRO A 230 28.77 -7.73 22.04
CA PRO A 230 29.59 -7.35 23.19
C PRO A 230 29.08 -7.89 24.53
N LEU A 231 27.75 -7.99 24.72
CA LEU A 231 27.16 -8.58 25.93
C LEU A 231 27.41 -10.08 25.98
N SER A 232 27.21 -10.78 24.86
CA SER A 232 27.54 -12.20 24.74
C SER A 232 29.02 -12.46 25.00
N LEU A 233 29.91 -11.61 24.50
CA LEU A 233 31.35 -11.75 24.73
C LEU A 233 31.69 -11.43 26.19
N ARG A 234 31.02 -10.45 26.82
CA ARG A 234 31.22 -10.13 28.24
C ARG A 234 30.97 -11.34 29.14
N LYS A 235 29.98 -12.17 28.82
CA LYS A 235 29.73 -13.43 29.53
C LYS A 235 30.86 -14.43 29.41
N ALA A 236 31.54 -14.49 28.27
CA ALA A 236 32.68 -15.39 28.09
C ALA A 236 33.88 -15.03 28.99
N PHE A 237 33.90 -13.83 29.57
CA PHE A 237 34.89 -13.31 30.52
C PHE A 237 34.45 -13.45 31.99
N ASP A 238 33.24 -13.92 32.29
CA ASP A 238 32.80 -14.07 33.70
C ASP A 238 33.66 -15.09 34.46
N GLU A 239 33.72 -14.97 35.79
CA GLU A 239 34.54 -15.83 36.64
C GLU A 239 34.25 -17.33 36.37
N GLY A 240 35.30 -18.10 36.03
CA GLY A 240 35.20 -19.52 35.69
C GLY A 240 34.83 -19.82 34.23
N GLN A 241 34.68 -18.80 33.37
CA GLN A 241 34.49 -18.96 31.93
C GLN A 241 35.81 -19.01 31.17
N LYS A 242 35.76 -19.42 29.90
CA LYS A 242 36.98 -19.76 29.14
C LYS A 242 37.85 -18.56 28.75
N LEU A 243 37.39 -17.31 28.91
CA LEU A 243 38.19 -16.09 28.66
C LEU A 243 38.44 -15.26 29.94
N ASP A 244 38.15 -15.78 31.13
CA ASP A 244 38.36 -15.09 32.41
C ASP A 244 39.81 -14.60 32.59
N PHE A 245 40.78 -15.38 32.11
CA PHE A 245 42.21 -15.05 32.17
C PHE A 245 42.62 -13.78 31.40
N LEU A 246 41.73 -13.23 30.56
CA LEU A 246 41.95 -11.97 29.82
C LEU A 246 41.33 -10.74 30.49
N GLU A 247 40.61 -10.91 31.62
CA GLU A 247 39.86 -9.86 32.32
C GLU A 247 40.66 -8.58 32.55
N ASP A 248 41.93 -8.69 32.97
CA ASP A 248 42.79 -7.55 33.31
C ASP A 248 43.63 -7.01 32.14
N SER A 249 43.49 -7.57 30.93
CA SER A 249 44.39 -7.26 29.81
C SER A 249 43.69 -6.77 28.54
N PHE A 250 42.46 -7.22 28.29
CA PHE A 250 41.75 -6.89 27.06
C PHE A 250 41.03 -5.54 27.18
N HIS A 251 41.49 -4.55 26.41
CA HIS A 251 40.96 -3.19 26.42
C HIS A 251 40.12 -2.90 25.18
N VAL A 252 39.07 -2.10 25.31
CA VAL A 252 38.25 -1.64 24.17
C VAL A 252 38.02 -0.13 24.31
N GLU A 253 37.89 0.55 23.17
CA GLU A 253 37.51 1.96 23.11
C GLU A 253 35.98 2.07 23.15
N THR A 254 35.44 2.91 24.03
CA THR A 254 34.02 3.27 24.01
C THR A 254 33.70 4.12 22.78
N CYS A 255 32.42 4.30 22.43
CA CYS A 255 32.08 5.20 21.30
C CYS A 255 32.50 6.67 21.50
N GLN A 256 32.75 7.08 22.74
CA GLN A 256 33.26 8.41 23.10
C GLN A 256 34.78 8.54 22.94
N GLY A 257 35.51 7.45 22.63
CA GLY A 257 36.96 7.46 22.51
C GLY A 257 37.71 7.11 23.80
N GLU A 258 37.02 6.70 24.87
CA GLU A 258 37.66 6.33 26.13
C GLU A 258 38.10 4.86 26.11
N ARG A 259 39.38 4.58 26.37
CA ARG A 259 39.92 3.22 26.46
C ARG A 259 39.71 2.63 27.86
N LYS A 260 38.97 1.52 27.95
CA LYS A 260 38.68 0.81 29.21
C LYS A 260 38.98 -0.68 29.10
N LEU A 261 39.13 -1.35 30.24
CA LEU A 261 39.05 -2.81 30.30
C LEU A 261 37.66 -3.25 29.83
N PHE A 262 37.61 -4.26 28.98
CA PHE A 262 36.36 -4.76 28.41
C PHE A 262 35.37 -5.21 29.49
N THR A 263 35.90 -5.83 30.55
CA THR A 263 35.12 -6.30 31.71
C THR A 263 34.57 -5.19 32.59
N HIS A 264 35.13 -3.97 32.49
CA HIS A 264 34.71 -2.78 33.24
C HIS A 264 33.70 -1.91 32.49
N LEU A 265 33.39 -2.22 31.23
CA LEU A 265 32.36 -1.51 30.49
C LEU A 265 30.98 -1.78 31.12
N SER A 266 30.21 -0.71 31.31
CA SER A 266 28.80 -0.82 31.71
C SER A 266 27.94 -1.43 30.60
N THR A 267 26.77 -1.95 30.95
CA THR A 267 25.77 -2.44 29.97
C THR A 267 25.49 -1.40 28.87
N TRP A 268 25.38 -0.12 29.25
CA TRP A 268 25.14 0.97 28.30
C TRP A 268 26.32 1.16 27.33
N GLU A 269 27.56 1.12 27.82
CA GLU A 269 28.75 1.24 26.96
C GLU A 269 28.91 0.04 26.03
N LEU A 270 28.65 -1.18 26.51
CA LEU A 270 28.68 -2.40 25.69
C LEU A 270 27.66 -2.35 24.54
N LEU A 271 26.44 -1.86 24.81
CA LEU A 271 25.39 -1.67 23.80
C LEU A 271 25.69 -0.52 22.82
N ASN A 272 26.67 0.34 23.12
CA ASN A 272 26.97 1.53 22.34
C ASN A 272 28.41 1.57 21.81
N LEU A 273 29.11 0.43 21.76
CA LEU A 273 30.35 0.35 20.98
C LEU A 273 30.09 0.73 19.50
N LYS A 274 31.09 1.26 18.80
CA LYS A 274 30.93 1.57 17.38
C LYS A 274 30.80 0.24 16.61
N PRO A 275 29.98 0.17 15.55
CA PRO A 275 29.83 -1.03 14.74
C PRO A 275 31.15 -1.65 14.29
N SER A 276 32.11 -0.82 13.85
CA SER A 276 33.47 -1.24 13.48
C SER A 276 34.18 -1.93 14.64
N ASP A 277 34.14 -1.32 15.83
CA ASP A 277 34.87 -1.79 17.00
C ASP A 277 34.32 -3.14 17.48
N VAL A 278 33.02 -3.38 17.32
CA VAL A 278 32.38 -4.68 17.59
C VAL A 278 32.84 -5.74 16.59
N LEU A 279 32.88 -5.41 15.30
CA LEU A 279 33.36 -6.31 14.26
C LEU A 279 34.85 -6.64 14.39
N ASP A 280 35.64 -5.75 14.99
CA ASP A 280 37.07 -5.94 15.24
C ASP A 280 37.35 -6.86 16.45
N LEU A 281 36.39 -7.10 17.35
CA LEU A 281 36.62 -7.89 18.58
C LEU A 281 37.20 -9.29 18.32
N PRO A 282 36.67 -10.12 17.38
CA PRO A 282 37.26 -11.42 17.06
C PRO A 282 38.70 -11.31 16.56
N ASP A 283 38.96 -10.39 15.62
CA ASP A 283 40.27 -10.20 15.02
C ASP A 283 41.29 -9.71 16.05
N ARG A 284 40.87 -8.82 16.96
CA ARG A 284 41.71 -8.35 18.06
C ARG A 284 42.04 -9.44 19.07
N LEU A 285 41.07 -10.28 19.46
CA LEU A 285 41.34 -11.43 20.32
C LEU A 285 42.33 -12.41 19.69
N TYR A 286 42.26 -12.60 18.38
CA TYR A 286 43.24 -13.39 17.64
C TYR A 286 44.62 -12.72 17.60
N GLN A 287 44.70 -11.45 17.21
CA GLN A 287 45.96 -10.73 17.02
C GLN A 287 46.69 -10.43 18.33
N GLU A 288 45.96 -10.02 19.37
CA GLU A 288 46.53 -9.60 20.66
C GLU A 288 46.80 -10.80 21.58
N HIS A 289 45.99 -11.87 21.49
CA HIS A 289 46.01 -12.98 22.45
C HIS A 289 46.08 -14.38 21.82
N GLY A 290 46.12 -14.52 20.49
CA GLY A 290 46.23 -15.81 19.81
C GLY A 290 44.96 -16.68 19.89
N ILE A 291 43.81 -16.09 20.22
CA ILE A 291 42.54 -16.82 20.32
C ILE A 291 42.06 -17.19 18.92
N SER A 292 42.12 -18.48 18.57
CA SER A 292 41.71 -18.93 17.23
C SER A 292 40.21 -18.69 16.97
N ASN A 293 39.86 -18.35 15.73
CA ASN A 293 38.47 -18.14 15.31
C ASN A 293 37.58 -19.38 15.55
N LYS A 294 38.13 -20.59 15.41
CA LYS A 294 37.41 -21.82 15.73
C LYS A 294 37.05 -21.90 17.22
N PHE A 295 38.03 -21.68 18.11
CA PHE A 295 37.77 -21.68 19.55
C PHE A 295 36.75 -20.62 19.94
N LEU A 296 36.89 -19.40 19.41
CA LEU A 296 35.96 -18.30 19.68
C LEU A 296 34.54 -18.62 19.19
N SER A 297 34.38 -19.18 17.99
CA SER A 297 33.07 -19.62 17.47
C SER A 297 32.43 -20.66 18.39
N ASP A 298 33.17 -21.71 18.73
CA ASP A 298 32.67 -22.82 19.54
C ASP A 298 32.23 -22.31 20.94
N LEU A 299 32.98 -21.37 21.51
CA LEU A 299 32.66 -20.71 22.78
C LEU A 299 31.43 -19.80 22.68
N MET A 300 31.41 -18.90 21.69
CA MET A 300 30.35 -17.90 21.54
C MET A 300 28.99 -18.54 21.22
N ASN A 301 28.96 -19.76 20.69
CA ASN A 301 27.72 -20.52 20.52
C ASN A 301 26.94 -20.73 21.82
N GLU A 302 27.60 -20.68 22.98
CA GLU A 302 26.96 -20.81 24.29
C GLU A 302 26.27 -19.50 24.75
N PHE A 303 26.72 -18.33 24.27
CA PHE A 303 26.32 -17.01 24.80
C PHE A 303 25.65 -16.06 23.80
N THR A 304 25.75 -16.35 22.50
CA THR A 304 25.17 -15.51 21.46
C THR A 304 23.64 -15.55 21.48
N ILE A 305 23.00 -14.44 21.13
CA ILE A 305 21.52 -14.36 21.08
C ILE A 305 20.91 -15.26 20.00
N GLN A 306 21.72 -15.72 19.05
CA GLN A 306 21.38 -16.76 18.09
C GLN A 306 20.98 -18.06 18.81
N SER A 307 21.63 -18.36 19.94
CA SER A 307 21.45 -19.55 20.76
C SER A 307 20.51 -19.33 21.95
N THR A 308 20.69 -18.24 22.71
CA THR A 308 19.93 -17.98 23.95
C THR A 308 18.65 -17.17 23.72
N GLY A 309 18.56 -16.44 22.61
CA GLY A 309 17.59 -15.35 22.45
C GLY A 309 18.06 -14.07 23.15
N LYS A 310 17.59 -12.92 22.64
CA LYS A 310 18.00 -11.60 23.17
C LYS A 310 17.44 -11.33 24.57
N ASP A 311 16.23 -11.81 24.86
CA ASP A 311 15.52 -11.49 26.10
C ASP A 311 16.24 -12.08 27.33
N ASP A 312 17.00 -13.16 27.13
CA ASP A 312 17.83 -13.77 28.17
C ASP A 312 18.96 -12.82 28.58
N LEU A 313 19.68 -12.26 27.61
CA LEU A 313 20.71 -11.25 27.88
C LEU A 313 20.11 -9.94 28.38
N GLU A 314 18.93 -9.54 27.89
CA GLU A 314 18.24 -8.35 28.40
C GLU A 314 17.95 -8.47 29.90
N ARG A 315 17.43 -9.62 30.36
CA ARG A 315 17.20 -9.84 31.80
C ARG A 315 18.49 -9.91 32.61
N GLU A 316 19.52 -10.57 32.07
CA GLU A 316 20.80 -10.75 32.74
C GLU A 316 21.56 -9.43 32.95
N PHE A 317 21.55 -8.56 31.93
CA PHE A 317 22.24 -7.27 31.97
C PHE A 317 21.35 -6.11 32.46
N GLY A 318 20.13 -6.38 32.92
CA GLY A 318 19.20 -5.39 33.48
C GLY A 318 18.69 -4.37 32.45
N ILE A 319 18.39 -4.83 31.23
CA ILE A 319 17.88 -4.01 30.13
C ILE A 319 16.35 -4.02 30.17
N ASP A 320 15.76 -3.01 30.80
CA ASP A 320 14.30 -2.90 30.95
C ASP A 320 13.60 -2.28 29.74
N LYS A 321 14.35 -1.56 28.89
CA LYS A 321 13.85 -0.92 27.66
C LYS A 321 14.52 -1.55 26.45
N PRO A 322 13.78 -2.31 25.61
CA PRO A 322 14.36 -2.94 24.43
C PRO A 322 14.86 -1.89 23.43
N GLY A 323 15.89 -2.26 22.67
CA GLY A 323 16.45 -1.37 21.67
C GLY A 323 15.46 -1.02 20.54
N GLN A 324 15.69 0.10 19.86
CA GLN A 324 14.79 0.65 18.84
C GLN A 324 15.42 0.70 17.44
N TYR A 325 14.57 0.59 16.42
CA TYR A 325 14.83 1.09 15.07
C TYR A 325 14.13 2.43 14.89
N MET A 326 14.76 3.37 14.21
CA MET A 326 14.17 4.68 13.92
C MET A 326 14.24 4.97 12.44
N LEU A 327 13.11 5.37 11.86
CA LEU A 327 12.97 5.71 10.44
C LEU A 327 11.65 6.44 10.22
N SER A 328 11.39 6.94 9.01
CA SER A 328 10.20 7.73 8.74
C SER A 328 8.88 6.99 9.04
N ASN A 329 7.82 7.75 9.33
CA ASN A 329 6.47 7.22 9.48
C ASN A 329 5.97 6.56 8.19
N THR A 330 6.37 7.09 7.04
CA THR A 330 6.04 6.61 5.68
C THR A 330 6.86 5.39 5.24
N ARG A 331 7.51 4.71 6.18
CA ARG A 331 8.31 3.49 5.94
C ARG A 331 7.50 2.39 5.25
N HIS A 332 8.19 1.63 4.40
CA HIS A 332 7.62 0.42 3.82
C HIS A 332 7.25 -0.60 4.91
N TYR A 333 6.15 -1.33 4.71
CA TYR A 333 5.61 -2.28 5.69
C TYR A 333 6.58 -3.41 6.06
N SER A 334 7.64 -3.64 5.26
CA SER A 334 8.69 -4.62 5.54
C SER A 334 9.38 -4.38 6.89
N TRP A 335 9.49 -3.14 7.35
CA TRP A 335 10.14 -2.78 8.62
C TRP A 335 9.36 -3.24 9.86
N PRO A 336 8.10 -2.84 10.09
CA PRO A 336 7.33 -3.36 11.23
C PRO A 336 7.09 -4.87 11.14
N LYS A 337 6.92 -5.42 9.92
CA LYS A 337 6.85 -6.88 9.70
C LYS A 337 8.16 -7.56 10.09
N GLY A 338 9.30 -7.02 9.66
CA GLY A 338 10.62 -7.55 9.97
C GLY A 338 10.93 -7.49 11.46
N ALA A 339 10.55 -6.41 12.14
CA ALA A 339 10.60 -6.30 13.60
C ALA A 339 9.74 -7.35 14.33
N ALA A 340 8.55 -7.66 13.80
CA ALA A 340 7.68 -8.68 14.37
C ALA A 340 8.29 -10.08 14.21
N ILE A 341 8.76 -10.44 13.01
CA ILE A 341 9.38 -11.76 12.77
C ILE A 341 10.70 -11.87 13.56
N SER A 342 11.42 -10.76 13.74
CA SER A 342 12.72 -10.73 14.44
C SER A 342 12.68 -11.04 15.93
N GLY A 343 11.50 -10.99 16.54
CA GLY A 343 11.35 -10.99 18.00
C GLY A 343 11.69 -9.64 18.64
N ILE A 344 11.85 -8.58 17.85
CA ILE A 344 12.05 -7.21 18.36
C ILE A 344 10.70 -6.58 18.71
N GLY A 345 9.65 -6.89 17.95
CA GLY A 345 8.31 -6.34 18.10
C GLY A 345 8.14 -5.02 17.33
N SER A 346 7.04 -4.89 16.59
CA SER A 346 6.78 -3.73 15.73
C SER A 346 6.71 -2.40 16.49
N LYS A 347 6.38 -2.41 17.79
CA LYS A 347 6.39 -1.22 18.66
C LYS A 347 7.79 -0.63 18.88
N ASN A 348 8.84 -1.40 18.65
CA ASN A 348 10.23 -0.94 18.73
C ASN A 348 10.77 -0.46 17.37
N VAL A 349 9.90 -0.36 16.36
CA VAL A 349 10.16 0.38 15.12
C VAL A 349 9.48 1.74 15.28
N VAL A 350 10.24 2.69 15.77
CA VAL A 350 9.79 4.05 16.05
C VAL A 350 9.71 4.81 14.74
N GLY A 351 8.50 5.30 14.46
CA GLY A 351 8.27 6.16 13.31
C GLY A 351 8.56 7.61 13.65
N ILE A 352 9.39 8.24 12.83
CA ILE A 352 9.74 9.65 12.92
C ILE A 352 8.85 10.43 11.92
N PRO A 353 8.28 11.57 12.32
CA PRO A 353 7.52 12.43 11.42
C PRO A 353 8.30 12.81 10.15
N VAL A 354 7.56 13.13 9.09
CA VAL A 354 8.13 13.59 7.81
C VAL A 354 7.93 15.10 7.61
N ASP A 355 8.82 15.69 6.82
CA ASP A 355 8.72 17.07 6.36
C ASP A 355 7.65 17.25 5.25
N LEU A 356 7.56 18.46 4.70
CA LEU A 356 6.58 18.78 3.65
C LEU A 356 6.84 18.09 2.30
N GLY A 357 8.02 17.49 2.12
CA GLY A 357 8.41 16.69 0.96
C GLY A 357 8.34 15.18 1.23
N ALA A 358 7.75 14.76 2.36
CA ALA A 358 7.68 13.37 2.82
C ALA A 358 9.04 12.73 3.16
N ARG A 359 10.07 13.55 3.43
CA ARG A 359 11.39 13.09 3.88
C ARG A 359 11.42 13.05 5.41
N LEU A 360 12.23 12.17 5.99
CA LEU A 360 12.46 12.08 7.43
C LEU A 360 12.83 13.46 8.03
N ASP A 361 12.07 13.93 9.02
CA ASP A 361 12.39 15.17 9.73
C ASP A 361 13.59 14.96 10.66
N ILE A 362 14.73 15.54 10.27
CA ILE A 362 15.99 15.44 11.01
C ILE A 362 15.89 16.02 12.42
N THR A 363 15.06 17.05 12.63
CA THR A 363 14.86 17.66 13.95
C THR A 363 14.12 16.69 14.88
N GLU A 364 13.07 16.03 14.38
CA GLU A 364 12.34 15.04 15.17
C GLU A 364 13.15 13.77 15.41
N LEU A 365 13.99 13.34 14.45
CA LEU A 365 14.96 12.27 14.68
C LEU A 365 15.95 12.64 15.80
N GLU A 366 16.52 13.85 15.76
CA GLU A 366 17.43 14.32 16.81
C GLU A 366 16.76 14.31 18.18
N ASN A 367 15.51 14.79 18.29
CA ASN A 367 14.73 14.76 19.53
C ASN A 367 14.55 13.32 20.05
N GLN A 368 14.21 12.37 19.18
CA GLN A 368 14.02 10.97 19.56
C GLN A 368 15.33 10.28 20.00
N LEU A 369 16.45 10.63 19.37
CA LEU A 369 17.78 10.16 19.77
C LEU A 369 18.19 10.73 21.13
N TRP A 370 17.86 11.99 21.42
CA TRP A 370 18.05 12.59 22.74
C TRP A 370 17.25 11.88 23.81
N GLU A 371 15.96 11.63 23.57
CA GLU A 371 15.11 10.88 24.48
C GLU A 371 15.69 9.48 24.76
N SER A 372 16.22 8.81 23.72
CA SER A 372 16.82 7.48 23.86
C SER A 372 18.11 7.51 24.69
N LEU A 373 18.96 8.52 24.48
CA LEU A 373 20.17 8.73 25.27
C LEU A 373 19.85 9.00 26.75
N GLU A 374 18.90 9.90 27.03
CA GLU A 374 18.49 10.23 28.41
C GLU A 374 17.88 9.04 29.14
N ASN A 375 17.08 8.25 28.42
CA ASN A 375 16.42 7.07 28.95
C ASN A 375 17.29 5.81 28.99
N LYS A 376 18.54 5.88 28.52
CA LYS A 376 19.41 4.72 28.30
C LYS A 376 18.74 3.60 27.51
N GLN A 377 17.97 3.98 26.47
CA GLN A 377 17.35 3.05 25.55
C GLN A 377 18.24 2.88 24.30
N PRO A 378 18.75 1.67 24.02
CA PRO A 378 19.66 1.46 22.90
C PRO A 378 18.98 1.67 21.55
N VAL A 379 19.75 2.07 20.54
CA VAL A 379 19.29 2.14 19.16
C VAL A 379 20.04 1.08 18.34
N TYR A 380 19.32 0.20 17.66
CA TYR A 380 19.89 -0.78 16.75
C TYR A 380 20.41 -0.07 15.50
N ALA A 381 19.50 0.62 14.80
CA ALA A 381 19.81 1.34 13.59
C ALA A 381 18.87 2.54 13.39
N VAL A 382 19.36 3.54 12.68
CA VAL A 382 18.56 4.56 12.01
C VAL A 382 18.52 4.21 10.52
N VAL A 383 17.35 4.24 9.90
CA VAL A 383 17.19 3.96 8.47
C VAL A 383 16.92 5.25 7.71
N GLY A 384 17.70 5.51 6.67
CA GLY A 384 17.36 6.50 5.65
C GLY A 384 16.71 5.83 4.46
N ILE A 385 15.53 6.28 4.05
CA ILE A 385 14.82 5.79 2.86
C ILE A 385 15.30 6.57 1.64
N ILE A 386 15.88 5.86 0.68
CA ILE A 386 16.39 6.44 -0.56
C ILE A 386 15.43 6.05 -1.68
N GLY A 387 14.40 6.88 -1.86
CA GLY A 387 13.28 6.64 -2.76
C GLY A 387 12.09 6.00 -2.05
N SER A 388 11.29 6.80 -1.36
CA SER A 388 10.06 6.36 -0.69
C SER A 388 9.09 5.68 -1.67
N THR A 389 8.28 4.74 -1.17
CA THR A 389 7.41 3.92 -2.04
C THR A 389 6.36 4.76 -2.75
N GLU A 390 5.81 5.76 -2.07
CA GLU A 390 4.65 6.53 -2.53
C GLU A 390 5.03 7.80 -3.30
N GLU A 391 6.11 8.49 -2.94
CA GLU A 391 6.51 9.79 -3.53
C GLU A 391 7.93 9.79 -4.13
N GLY A 392 8.69 8.70 -3.98
CA GLY A 392 10.08 8.66 -4.42
C GLY A 392 10.97 9.65 -3.68
N ALA A 393 10.62 10.03 -2.45
CA ALA A 393 11.36 10.98 -1.63
C ALA A 393 12.69 10.39 -1.16
N VAL A 394 13.71 11.25 -1.01
CA VAL A 394 15.04 10.85 -0.53
C VAL A 394 15.32 11.50 0.82
N ASP A 395 15.46 10.67 1.86
CA ASP A 395 15.83 11.12 3.20
C ASP A 395 17.25 11.68 3.22
N SER A 396 17.52 12.66 4.10
CA SER A 396 18.86 13.23 4.24
C SER A 396 19.79 12.29 5.01
N LEU A 397 20.35 11.31 4.29
CA LEU A 397 21.29 10.33 4.81
C LEU A 397 22.56 10.99 5.34
N SER A 398 23.05 12.03 4.69
CA SER A 398 24.17 12.86 5.11
C SER A 398 23.94 13.44 6.52
N SER A 399 22.73 13.92 6.80
CA SER A 399 22.33 14.43 8.12
C SER A 399 22.21 13.31 9.16
N ILE A 400 21.65 12.14 8.80
CA ILE A 400 21.61 10.96 9.69
C ILE A 400 23.03 10.53 10.10
N LEU A 401 23.96 10.50 9.14
CA LEU A 401 25.36 10.17 9.38
C LEU A 401 26.06 11.20 10.28
N ALA A 402 25.73 12.48 10.11
CA ALA A 402 26.22 13.55 10.99
C ALA A 402 25.69 13.39 12.42
N LEU A 403 24.39 13.09 12.59
CA LEU A 403 23.78 12.80 13.89
C LEU A 403 24.46 11.59 14.55
N ARG A 404 24.75 10.51 13.81
CA ARG A 404 25.52 9.37 14.35
C ARG A 404 26.84 9.82 14.99
N LYS A 405 27.63 10.64 14.29
CA LYS A 405 28.90 11.16 14.82
C LYS A 405 28.68 12.04 16.06
N GLN A 406 27.67 12.90 16.02
CA GLN A 406 27.30 13.75 17.15
C GLN A 406 26.93 12.92 18.39
N PHE A 407 26.07 11.92 18.25
CA PHE A 407 25.61 11.11 19.38
C PHE A 407 26.67 10.13 19.89
N GLN A 408 27.60 9.66 19.04
CA GLN A 408 28.75 8.87 19.47
C GLN A 408 29.63 9.63 20.46
N SER A 409 29.86 10.93 20.22
CA SER A 409 30.58 11.80 21.16
C SER A 409 29.87 11.96 22.52
N ARG A 410 28.60 11.55 22.61
CA ARG A 410 27.75 11.60 23.81
C ARG A 410 27.47 10.23 24.41
N GLY A 411 27.98 9.14 23.83
CA GLY A 411 27.82 7.78 24.36
C GLY A 411 26.67 6.97 23.78
N LEU A 412 26.05 7.41 22.67
CA LEU A 412 25.03 6.66 21.94
C LEU A 412 25.55 6.33 20.53
N SER A 413 25.52 5.05 20.15
CA SER A 413 25.98 4.56 18.85
C SER A 413 24.95 3.64 18.22
N PHE A 414 24.78 3.74 16.90
CA PHE A 414 23.80 2.98 16.12
C PHE A 414 24.30 2.73 14.71
N LEU A 415 23.74 1.71 14.06
CA LEU A 415 23.94 1.45 12.64
C LEU A 415 23.16 2.45 11.78
N VAL A 416 23.64 2.72 10.58
CA VAL A 416 22.88 3.42 9.54
C VAL A 416 22.62 2.43 8.42
N HIS A 417 21.35 2.17 8.14
CA HIS A 417 20.94 1.39 6.97
C HIS A 417 20.31 2.32 5.94
N ALA A 418 20.64 2.16 4.66
CA ALA A 418 19.93 2.84 3.59
C ALA A 418 18.94 1.87 2.93
N ASP A 419 17.65 2.14 3.06
CA ASP A 419 16.63 1.43 2.29
C ASP A 419 16.57 2.06 0.89
N ALA A 420 17.46 1.59 0.02
CA ALA A 420 17.58 2.03 -1.37
C ALA A 420 16.98 1.00 -2.34
N ALA A 421 15.95 0.27 -1.90
CA ALA A 421 15.30 -0.74 -2.72
C ALA A 421 14.89 -0.15 -4.08
N TRP A 422 14.33 1.07 -4.08
CA TRP A 422 14.07 1.84 -5.30
C TRP A 422 15.29 2.65 -5.76
N GLY A 423 15.91 3.43 -4.86
CA GLY A 423 16.91 4.43 -5.22
C GLY A 423 18.32 3.94 -5.53
N GLY A 424 18.66 2.67 -5.27
CA GLY A 424 20.05 2.20 -5.35
C GLY A 424 20.64 2.27 -6.76
N TYR A 425 19.87 1.91 -7.80
CA TYR A 425 20.35 1.96 -9.19
C TYR A 425 20.57 3.39 -9.71
N PHE A 426 19.96 4.40 -9.09
CA PHE A 426 20.15 5.81 -9.45
C PHE A 426 21.56 6.31 -9.14
N CYS A 427 22.35 5.58 -8.33
CA CYS A 427 23.79 5.86 -8.20
C CYS A 427 24.55 5.82 -9.52
N SER A 428 24.05 5.08 -10.52
CA SER A 428 24.69 5.00 -11.84
C SER A 428 24.66 6.34 -12.59
N MET A 429 23.79 7.27 -12.19
CA MET A 429 23.74 8.63 -12.73
C MET A 429 24.89 9.52 -12.22
N LEU A 430 25.55 9.14 -11.12
CA LEU A 430 26.70 9.88 -10.59
C LEU A 430 28.00 9.44 -11.27
N PRO A 431 28.90 10.37 -11.62
CA PRO A 431 30.23 10.00 -12.11
C PRO A 431 31.06 9.41 -10.97
N LYS A 432 31.99 8.50 -11.29
CA LYS A 432 32.83 7.84 -10.27
C LYS A 432 33.67 8.82 -9.44
N ASP A 433 34.03 9.97 -10.02
CA ASP A 433 34.80 11.04 -9.39
C ASP A 433 33.94 12.18 -8.81
N TYR A 434 32.62 11.99 -8.71
CA TYR A 434 31.69 12.94 -8.09
C TYR A 434 32.17 13.42 -6.72
N ARG A 435 32.04 14.72 -6.47
CA ARG A 435 32.32 15.34 -5.17
C ARG A 435 31.07 16.02 -4.63
N PRO A 436 30.83 15.97 -3.31
CA PRO A 436 29.76 16.76 -2.69
C PRO A 436 29.83 18.23 -3.10
N GLY A 437 28.69 18.81 -3.48
CA GLY A 437 28.58 20.17 -4.01
C GLY A 437 28.71 20.27 -5.54
N ASP A 438 29.07 19.20 -6.25
CA ASP A 438 28.99 19.16 -7.71
C ASP A 438 27.52 19.08 -8.14
N VAL A 439 27.16 19.83 -9.19
CA VAL A 439 25.87 19.69 -9.89
C VAL A 439 26.16 19.13 -11.27
N ILE A 440 25.97 17.82 -11.42
CA ILE A 440 26.28 17.12 -12.67
C ILE A 440 25.08 17.16 -13.60
N ASN A 441 25.34 17.46 -14.88
CA ASN A 441 24.41 17.23 -15.99
C ASN A 441 24.91 16.00 -16.74
N LEU A 442 24.02 15.05 -17.06
CA LEU A 442 24.39 13.96 -17.95
C LEU A 442 24.69 14.53 -19.36
N PRO A 443 25.68 13.98 -20.09
CA PRO A 443 25.97 14.42 -21.44
C PRO A 443 24.76 14.13 -22.32
N THR A 444 24.15 15.14 -22.93
CA THR A 444 23.06 14.96 -23.91
C THR A 444 23.59 15.28 -25.29
N GLU A 445 23.73 14.27 -26.15
CA GLU A 445 23.96 14.50 -27.58
C GLU A 445 22.64 14.96 -28.22
N MET A 446 22.66 16.07 -28.97
CA MET A 446 21.44 16.61 -29.56
C MET A 446 20.93 15.69 -30.68
N GLY A 447 19.70 15.22 -30.59
CA GLY A 447 19.04 14.46 -31.64
C GLY A 447 18.25 15.30 -32.65
N ALA A 448 17.65 14.62 -33.63
CA ALA A 448 16.62 15.18 -34.50
C ALA A 448 15.35 15.56 -33.69
N THR A 449 14.46 16.37 -34.28
CA THR A 449 13.23 16.80 -33.59
C THR A 449 12.28 15.65 -33.24
N ASP A 450 12.21 14.64 -34.10
CA ASP A 450 11.41 13.43 -33.88
C ASP A 450 12.32 12.32 -33.34
N GLY A 451 11.93 11.63 -32.26
CA GLY A 451 12.70 10.51 -31.71
C GLY A 451 13.63 10.87 -30.55
N PHE A 452 13.85 12.16 -30.26
CA PHE A 452 14.89 12.60 -29.33
C PHE A 452 14.44 12.59 -27.85
N VAL A 453 15.21 11.93 -26.99
CA VAL A 453 14.98 11.91 -25.53
C VAL A 453 16.26 12.33 -24.77
N PRO A 454 16.26 13.48 -24.09
CA PRO A 454 17.37 13.93 -23.27
C PRO A 454 17.58 13.12 -21.99
N ASP A 455 18.83 13.00 -21.58
CA ASP A 455 19.19 12.60 -20.23
C ASP A 455 19.02 13.78 -19.25
N ALA A 456 18.15 13.62 -18.24
CA ALA A 456 18.05 14.60 -17.15
C ALA A 456 19.00 14.26 -16.00
N SER A 457 19.45 15.30 -15.29
CA SER A 457 20.13 15.14 -14.01
C SER A 457 19.16 15.19 -12.84
N LEU A 458 19.51 14.45 -11.79
CA LEU A 458 18.87 14.53 -10.48
C LEU A 458 19.01 15.93 -9.86
N ARG A 459 18.18 16.21 -8.85
CA ARG A 459 18.34 17.38 -7.97
C ARG A 459 19.71 17.37 -7.30
N ALA A 460 20.25 18.56 -7.02
CA ALA A 460 21.56 18.68 -6.39
C ALA A 460 21.58 17.98 -5.01
N GLU A 461 20.53 18.19 -4.22
CA GLU A 461 20.34 17.55 -2.92
C GLU A 461 20.26 16.03 -3.06
N THR A 462 19.52 15.51 -4.04
CA THR A 462 19.45 14.07 -4.30
C THR A 462 20.81 13.49 -4.69
N GLN A 463 21.63 14.20 -5.47
CA GLN A 463 22.99 13.75 -5.81
C GLN A 463 23.87 13.61 -4.57
N GLU A 464 23.78 14.56 -3.63
CA GLU A 464 24.52 14.52 -2.36
C GLU A 464 24.10 13.32 -1.49
N GLU A 465 22.79 13.03 -1.42
CA GLU A 465 22.29 11.92 -0.61
C GLU A 465 22.59 10.55 -1.23
N LEU A 466 22.55 10.42 -2.57
CA LEU A 466 23.03 9.21 -3.25
C LEU A 466 24.53 9.00 -3.03
N TYR A 467 25.34 10.07 -3.06
CA TYR A 467 26.75 9.98 -2.74
C TYR A 467 26.99 9.50 -1.30
N ALA A 468 26.17 9.96 -0.34
CA ALA A 468 26.28 9.62 1.07
C ALA A 468 26.04 8.12 1.37
N MET A 469 25.40 7.37 0.47
CA MET A 469 25.13 5.94 0.66
C MET A 469 26.38 5.11 0.95
N ARG A 470 27.54 5.48 0.40
CA ARG A 470 28.84 4.81 0.67
C ARG A 470 29.25 4.76 2.14
N PHE A 471 28.62 5.57 3.00
CA PHE A 471 28.91 5.65 4.43
C PHE A 471 27.87 4.94 5.31
N ALA A 472 26.78 4.42 4.72
CA ALA A 472 25.87 3.51 5.39
C ALA A 472 26.61 2.21 5.75
N ASP A 473 26.13 1.49 6.76
CA ASP A 473 26.72 0.21 7.17
C ASP A 473 26.17 -0.94 6.33
N SER A 474 24.91 -0.82 5.89
CA SER A 474 24.27 -1.72 4.93
C SER A 474 23.25 -1.01 4.06
N ILE A 475 23.02 -1.53 2.85
CA ILE A 475 22.10 -0.97 1.86
C ILE A 475 21.28 -2.09 1.24
N THR A 476 19.96 -1.93 1.25
CA THR A 476 19.06 -2.74 0.42
C THR A 476 18.94 -2.10 -0.96
N VAL A 477 18.99 -2.89 -2.03
CA VAL A 477 18.77 -2.44 -3.41
C VAL A 477 18.02 -3.52 -4.19
N ASP A 478 17.01 -3.15 -4.98
CA ASP A 478 16.24 -4.13 -5.76
C ASP A 478 16.52 -4.03 -7.26
N PRO A 479 17.28 -4.98 -7.83
CA PRO A 479 17.37 -5.16 -9.27
C PRO A 479 16.00 -5.30 -9.96
N HIS A 480 15.00 -5.92 -9.31
CA HIS A 480 13.65 -6.05 -9.88
C HIS A 480 12.78 -4.77 -9.88
N LYS A 481 13.33 -3.66 -9.38
CA LYS A 481 12.71 -2.32 -9.43
C LYS A 481 13.41 -1.48 -10.51
N ALA A 482 14.23 -0.51 -10.12
CA ALA A 482 14.93 0.38 -11.03
C ALA A 482 16.09 -0.29 -11.80
N GLY A 483 16.36 -1.58 -11.56
CA GLY A 483 17.31 -2.38 -12.32
C GLY A 483 16.72 -3.07 -13.57
N TYR A 484 15.40 -2.99 -13.82
CA TYR A 484 14.75 -3.58 -15.01
C TYR A 484 15.00 -5.09 -15.19
N ILE A 485 15.14 -5.80 -14.07
CA ILE A 485 15.34 -7.25 -14.01
C ILE A 485 14.03 -7.90 -13.56
N PRO A 486 13.61 -9.06 -14.10
CA PRO A 486 12.37 -9.70 -13.69
C PRO A 486 12.42 -10.14 -12.22
N TYR A 487 11.27 -10.09 -11.56
CA TYR A 487 11.07 -10.76 -10.28
C TYR A 487 11.40 -12.26 -10.37
N PRO A 488 11.96 -12.88 -9.31
CA PRO A 488 12.46 -12.26 -8.08
C PRO A 488 13.94 -11.83 -8.17
N ALA A 489 14.27 -10.60 -7.71
CA ALA A 489 15.64 -10.14 -7.53
C ALA A 489 15.73 -8.93 -6.58
N GLY A 490 15.97 -9.18 -5.29
CA GLY A 490 16.45 -8.18 -4.31
C GLY A 490 17.94 -8.38 -4.01
N VAL A 491 18.60 -7.41 -3.37
CA VAL A 491 20.00 -7.52 -2.96
C VAL A 491 20.22 -6.75 -1.65
N LEU A 492 21.06 -7.32 -0.78
CA LEU A 492 21.59 -6.65 0.39
C LEU A 492 23.11 -6.53 0.30
N CYS A 493 23.62 -5.32 0.48
CA CYS A 493 25.05 -5.00 0.48
C CYS A 493 25.49 -4.52 1.86
N TYR A 494 26.61 -5.06 2.35
CA TYR A 494 27.28 -4.64 3.57
C TYR A 494 28.54 -3.86 3.22
N ARG A 495 28.76 -2.75 3.93
CA ARG A 495 29.99 -1.97 3.82
C ARG A 495 31.21 -2.75 4.29
N ASP A 496 31.01 -3.55 5.35
CA ASP A 496 32.02 -4.44 5.89
C ASP A 496 31.56 -5.89 5.73
N ASN A 497 32.28 -6.64 4.91
CA ASN A 497 31.97 -8.02 4.61
C ASN A 497 31.86 -8.89 5.88
N ARG A 498 32.54 -8.54 6.98
CA ARG A 498 32.51 -9.31 8.23
C ARG A 498 31.12 -9.34 8.87
N MET A 499 30.26 -8.37 8.56
CA MET A 499 28.87 -8.35 9.03
C MET A 499 28.09 -9.60 8.62
N ARG A 500 28.43 -10.20 7.45
CA ARG A 500 27.78 -11.42 6.97
C ARG A 500 27.94 -12.61 7.91
N PHE A 501 28.93 -12.63 8.81
CA PHE A 501 29.10 -13.72 9.78
C PHE A 501 28.16 -13.62 10.99
N LEU A 502 27.55 -12.45 11.23
CA LEU A 502 26.60 -12.27 12.33
C LEU A 502 25.32 -13.08 12.13
N VAL A 503 25.06 -13.54 10.90
CA VAL A 503 23.97 -14.46 10.54
C VAL A 503 24.27 -15.93 10.87
N THR A 504 25.54 -16.27 11.09
CA THR A 504 26.01 -17.64 11.30
C THR A 504 26.41 -17.90 12.76
N TRP A 505 26.78 -19.15 13.06
CA TRP A 505 27.45 -19.59 14.30
C TRP A 505 28.97 -19.72 14.10
N THR A 506 29.52 -19.05 13.08
CA THR A 506 30.93 -19.16 12.69
C THR A 506 31.59 -17.78 12.71
N SER A 507 32.78 -17.71 13.29
CA SER A 507 33.69 -16.57 13.18
C SER A 507 34.34 -16.57 11.79
N PRO A 508 34.75 -15.41 11.25
CA PRO A 508 35.41 -15.33 9.94
C PRO A 508 36.54 -16.36 9.83
N TYR A 509 36.49 -17.26 8.83
CA TYR A 509 37.63 -18.12 8.54
C TYR A 509 38.58 -17.37 7.60
N LEU A 510 39.89 -17.44 7.89
CA LEU A 510 40.93 -17.09 6.91
C LEU A 510 40.98 -18.20 5.84
N SER A 511 39.94 -18.34 5.01
CA SER A 511 39.97 -19.27 3.87
C SER A 511 40.76 -18.65 2.73
N ARG A 512 42.01 -19.08 2.57
CA ARG A 512 42.75 -18.91 1.31
C ARG A 512 42.54 -20.18 0.46
N GLY A 513 41.53 -20.18 -0.42
CA GLY A 513 41.53 -21.07 -1.58
C GLY A 513 40.28 -21.90 -1.93
N SER A 514 39.16 -21.85 -1.20
CA SER A 514 37.89 -22.47 -1.61
C SER A 514 36.82 -21.40 -1.81
N VAL A 515 36.08 -21.45 -2.93
CA VAL A 515 34.87 -20.62 -3.11
C VAL A 515 33.81 -21.18 -2.17
N ASP A 516 33.56 -20.47 -1.06
CA ASP A 516 32.59 -20.90 -0.05
C ASP A 516 31.15 -20.73 -0.57
N SER A 517 30.23 -21.61 -0.16
CA SER A 517 28.81 -21.51 -0.51
C SER A 517 28.21 -20.19 -0.04
N ILE A 518 27.58 -19.44 -0.94
CA ILE A 518 27.04 -18.10 -0.65
C ILE A 518 25.71 -18.14 0.14
N GLY A 519 24.90 -19.19 -0.06
CA GLY A 519 23.56 -19.29 0.53
C GLY A 519 23.49 -19.61 2.03
N ILE A 520 24.60 -19.56 2.77
CA ILE A 520 24.59 -19.66 4.24
C ILE A 520 24.58 -18.29 4.94
N TYR A 521 24.78 -17.21 4.18
CA TYR A 521 24.98 -15.86 4.71
C TYR A 521 23.70 -14.99 4.70
N GLY A 522 22.52 -15.62 4.61
CA GLY A 522 21.22 -14.95 4.56
C GLY A 522 20.09 -15.72 5.27
N VAL A 523 18.85 -15.24 5.07
CA VAL A 523 17.59 -15.82 5.60
C VAL A 523 16.95 -16.81 4.63
N GLU A 524 17.50 -16.95 3.43
CA GLU A 524 17.04 -17.92 2.44
C GLU A 524 17.96 -19.14 2.40
N GLY A 525 17.39 -20.29 2.03
CA GLY A 525 18.14 -21.50 1.73
C GLY A 525 18.28 -21.69 0.22
N SER A 526 17.49 -22.61 -0.35
CA SER A 526 17.44 -22.81 -1.79
C SER A 526 17.01 -21.54 -2.52
N LYS A 527 17.82 -21.10 -3.48
CA LYS A 527 17.61 -19.87 -4.23
C LYS A 527 18.02 -20.04 -5.70
N PRO A 528 17.29 -19.45 -6.66
CA PRO A 528 17.49 -19.72 -8.08
C PRO A 528 18.76 -19.03 -8.58
N GLY A 529 19.75 -19.79 -9.06
CA GLY A 529 20.92 -19.21 -9.73
C GLY A 529 20.56 -18.42 -10.99
N ALA A 530 19.36 -18.64 -11.55
CA ALA A 530 18.82 -17.87 -12.66
C ALA A 530 18.61 -16.38 -12.34
N ALA A 531 18.22 -16.04 -11.10
CA ALA A 531 18.09 -14.64 -10.68
C ALA A 531 19.45 -13.94 -10.65
N ALA A 532 20.48 -14.61 -10.11
CA ALA A 532 21.85 -14.09 -10.08
C ALA A 532 22.42 -13.86 -11.49
N VAL A 533 22.26 -14.83 -12.40
CA VAL A 533 22.74 -14.68 -13.79
C VAL A 533 21.94 -13.61 -14.55
N SER A 534 20.64 -13.50 -14.29
CA SER A 534 19.79 -12.43 -14.85
C SER A 534 20.30 -11.04 -14.47
N ALA A 535 20.56 -10.81 -13.18
CA ALA A 535 21.08 -9.54 -12.69
C ALA A 535 22.51 -9.27 -13.18
N TRP A 536 23.40 -10.27 -13.12
CA TRP A 536 24.78 -10.17 -13.60
C TRP A 536 24.85 -9.76 -15.06
N LEU A 537 24.09 -10.46 -15.92
CA LEU A 537 24.11 -10.22 -17.36
C LEU A 537 23.56 -8.81 -17.66
N SER A 538 22.45 -8.42 -17.04
CA SER A 538 21.91 -7.07 -17.21
C SER A 538 22.91 -5.99 -16.79
N ASN A 539 23.50 -6.13 -15.60
CA ASN A 539 24.51 -5.18 -15.08
C ASN A 539 25.76 -5.10 -15.97
N LYS A 540 26.16 -6.19 -16.63
CA LYS A 540 27.31 -6.22 -17.54
C LYS A 540 26.98 -5.70 -18.93
N THR A 541 25.79 -5.99 -19.46
CA THR A 541 25.40 -5.59 -20.82
C THR A 541 25.01 -4.13 -20.89
N ILE A 542 24.22 -3.64 -19.92
CA ILE A 542 23.82 -2.23 -19.87
C ILE A 542 24.95 -1.37 -19.28
N GLY A 543 25.59 -1.86 -18.21
CA GLY A 543 26.66 -1.14 -17.52
C GLY A 543 26.14 -0.29 -16.34
N LEU A 544 26.75 -0.47 -15.17
CA LEU A 544 26.49 0.33 -13.97
C LEU A 544 27.29 1.65 -13.99
N THR A 545 27.14 2.42 -15.07
CA THR A 545 27.83 3.69 -15.31
C THR A 545 26.87 4.74 -15.88
N GLN A 546 27.37 5.96 -16.10
CA GLN A 546 26.58 7.05 -16.67
C GLN A 546 26.09 6.75 -18.08
N GLU A 547 26.86 5.99 -18.87
CA GLU A 547 26.53 5.63 -20.25
C GLU A 547 25.55 4.44 -20.34
N GLY A 548 25.34 3.74 -19.23
CA GLY A 548 24.49 2.55 -19.14
C GLY A 548 23.18 2.82 -18.42
N TYR A 549 23.05 2.29 -17.21
CA TYR A 549 21.88 2.54 -16.35
C TYR A 549 21.71 4.03 -16.01
N GLY A 550 22.81 4.81 -15.96
CA GLY A 550 22.74 6.24 -15.69
C GLY A 550 21.99 7.01 -16.78
N ALA A 551 22.24 6.70 -18.06
CA ALA A 551 21.53 7.26 -19.19
C ALA A 551 20.07 6.79 -19.21
N LEU A 552 19.84 5.47 -19.08
CA LEU A 552 18.48 4.93 -18.99
C LEU A 552 17.63 5.63 -17.91
N LEU A 553 18.16 5.75 -16.69
CA LEU A 553 17.46 6.44 -15.60
C LEU A 553 17.43 7.96 -15.80
N GLY A 554 18.38 8.53 -16.53
CA GLY A 554 18.40 9.93 -16.98
C GLY A 554 17.23 10.27 -17.88
N GLU A 555 16.98 9.50 -18.93
CA GLU A 555 15.81 9.66 -19.82
C GLU A 555 14.48 9.47 -19.08
N VAL A 556 14.44 8.53 -18.14
CA VAL A 556 13.25 8.29 -17.31
C VAL A 556 13.03 9.45 -16.35
N THR A 557 14.09 10.03 -15.80
CA THR A 557 14.02 11.25 -14.97
C THR A 557 13.54 12.44 -15.80
N TRP A 558 14.02 12.58 -17.04
CA TRP A 558 13.53 13.57 -17.98
C TRP A 558 12.02 13.41 -18.20
N THR A 559 11.60 12.19 -18.53
CA THR A 559 10.19 11.84 -18.69
C THR A 559 9.36 12.15 -17.44
N CYS A 560 9.89 11.86 -16.26
CA CYS A 560 9.20 12.11 -15.00
C CYS A 560 8.97 13.60 -14.76
N THR A 561 9.99 14.44 -15.01
CA THR A 561 9.87 15.89 -14.87
C THR A 561 8.95 16.50 -15.93
N ARG A 562 8.93 15.95 -17.16
CA ARG A 562 7.96 16.29 -18.22
C ARG A 562 6.52 16.03 -17.77
N LEU A 563 6.23 14.85 -17.24
CA LEU A 563 4.90 14.52 -16.70
C LEU A 563 4.56 15.40 -15.49
N SER A 564 5.51 15.68 -14.60
CA SER A 564 5.27 16.62 -13.50
C SER A 564 4.94 18.03 -13.98
N ALA A 565 5.54 18.50 -15.07
CA ALA A 565 5.22 19.79 -15.69
C ALA A 565 3.77 19.82 -16.23
N GLU A 566 3.31 18.71 -16.82
CA GLU A 566 1.90 18.52 -17.20
C GLU A 566 1.00 18.64 -15.97
N TRP A 567 1.24 17.84 -14.93
CA TRP A 567 0.42 17.83 -13.71
C TRP A 567 0.37 19.19 -13.02
N ALA A 568 1.51 19.88 -12.93
CA ALA A 568 1.64 21.19 -12.30
C ALA A 568 0.82 22.29 -13.01
N SER A 569 0.69 22.18 -14.34
CA SER A 569 0.16 23.25 -15.18
C SER A 569 -1.12 22.88 -15.94
N LEU A 570 -1.63 21.66 -15.76
CA LEU A 570 -2.82 21.12 -16.44
C LEU A 570 -4.05 22.02 -16.36
N THR A 571 -4.24 22.66 -15.20
CA THR A 571 -5.44 23.43 -14.86
C THR A 571 -5.11 24.88 -14.52
N ASP A 572 -6.03 25.78 -14.84
CA ASP A 572 -6.00 27.20 -14.48
C ASP A 572 -7.24 27.60 -13.65
N ALA A 573 -7.38 28.89 -13.35
CA ALA A 573 -8.50 29.42 -12.56
C ALA A 573 -9.90 29.19 -13.20
N SER A 574 -9.97 28.97 -14.51
CA SER A 574 -11.22 28.74 -15.25
C SER A 574 -11.60 27.25 -15.38
N SER A 575 -10.65 26.36 -15.07
CA SER A 575 -10.81 24.92 -15.22
C SER A 575 -11.87 24.36 -14.26
N PRO A 576 -12.67 23.35 -14.68
CA PRO A 576 -13.74 22.79 -13.84
C PRO A 576 -13.22 21.99 -12.65
N PHE A 577 -11.95 21.59 -12.70
CA PHE A 577 -11.20 20.94 -11.64
C PHE A 577 -9.81 21.57 -11.52
N ILE A 578 -9.10 21.23 -10.45
CA ILE A 578 -7.69 21.56 -10.24
C ILE A 578 -6.88 20.28 -10.12
N CYS A 579 -5.66 20.31 -10.65
CA CYS A 579 -4.63 19.30 -10.43
C CYS A 579 -3.49 19.95 -9.66
N VAL A 580 -3.09 19.36 -8.53
CA VAL A 580 -2.04 19.91 -7.67
C VAL A 580 -0.99 18.83 -7.41
N PRO A 581 0.26 19.03 -7.86
CA PRO A 581 1.36 18.11 -7.56
C PRO A 581 1.72 18.16 -6.07
N PHE A 582 2.06 17.00 -5.51
CA PHE A 582 2.52 16.88 -4.13
C PHE A 582 3.81 17.69 -3.92
N ASN A 583 4.81 17.50 -4.78
CA ASN A 583 6.01 18.31 -4.74
C ASN A 583 5.68 19.77 -5.10
N MET A 584 6.03 20.68 -4.19
CA MET A 584 5.79 22.11 -4.34
C MET A 584 6.63 22.71 -5.46
N LEU A 585 6.04 23.62 -6.22
CA LEU A 585 6.79 24.40 -7.21
C LEU A 585 7.81 25.32 -6.52
N PRO A 586 8.91 25.71 -7.19
CA PRO A 586 9.90 26.61 -6.61
C PRO A 586 9.30 27.90 -6.03
N SER A 587 8.32 28.50 -6.71
CA SER A 587 7.61 29.69 -6.22
C SER A 587 6.80 29.46 -4.94
N GLU A 588 6.37 28.23 -4.66
CA GLU A 588 5.65 27.87 -3.42
C GLU A 588 6.59 27.73 -2.22
N LEU A 589 7.87 27.42 -2.45
CA LEU A 589 8.90 27.27 -1.42
C LEU A 589 9.49 28.62 -0.96
N GLU A 590 9.25 29.70 -1.72
CA GLU A 590 9.73 31.04 -1.37
C GLU A 590 9.03 31.60 -0.13
N LYS A 591 9.78 32.33 0.73
CA LYS A 591 9.23 32.95 1.96
C LYS A 591 8.07 33.92 1.73
N ASN A 592 7.92 34.43 0.52
CA ASN A 592 6.90 35.39 0.10
C ASN A 592 6.05 34.85 -1.08
N ALA A 593 5.81 33.54 -1.11
CA ALA A 593 4.93 32.89 -2.08
C ALA A 593 3.55 33.58 -2.15
N THR A 594 3.08 33.86 -3.37
CA THR A 594 1.74 34.42 -3.65
C THR A 594 1.09 33.65 -4.78
N GLU A 595 -0.25 33.59 -4.82
CA GLU A 595 -0.99 32.90 -5.89
C GLU A 595 -0.59 33.42 -7.29
N ASP A 596 -0.40 34.73 -7.46
CA ASP A 596 0.05 35.32 -8.73
C ASP A 596 1.43 34.82 -9.19
N ARG A 597 2.35 34.53 -8.26
CA ARG A 597 3.68 34.01 -8.59
C ARG A 597 3.61 32.55 -9.00
N VAL A 598 2.81 31.77 -8.28
CA VAL A 598 2.56 30.36 -8.61
C VAL A 598 1.91 30.25 -9.99
N GLU A 599 0.92 31.08 -10.30
CA GLU A 599 0.29 31.06 -11.63
C GLU A 599 1.24 31.57 -12.73
N ALA A 600 2.09 32.55 -12.44
CA ALA A 600 3.13 32.99 -13.38
C ALA A 600 4.14 31.86 -13.68
N GLU A 601 4.54 31.09 -12.67
CA GLU A 601 5.40 29.92 -12.85
C GLU A 601 4.69 28.80 -13.63
N LYS A 602 3.42 28.49 -13.33
CA LYS A 602 2.61 27.56 -14.13
C LYS A 602 2.52 27.98 -15.59
N LYS A 603 2.32 29.28 -15.86
CA LYS A 603 2.32 29.82 -17.22
C LYS A 603 3.68 29.65 -17.92
N ARG A 604 4.78 29.87 -17.20
CA ARG A 604 6.14 29.59 -17.71
C ARG A 604 6.30 28.11 -18.04
N ILE A 605 5.89 27.22 -17.15
CA ILE A 605 5.93 25.76 -17.36
C ILE A 605 5.15 25.37 -18.64
N ARG A 606 3.96 25.93 -18.85
CA ARG A 606 3.18 25.67 -20.08
C ARG A 606 3.95 26.08 -21.33
N ASN A 607 4.45 27.30 -21.34
CA ASN A 607 5.07 27.90 -22.53
C ASN A 607 6.45 27.31 -22.85
N ASP A 608 7.27 27.09 -21.82
CA ASP A 608 8.68 26.75 -21.99
C ASP A 608 8.93 25.24 -21.99
N ILE A 609 8.01 24.44 -21.43
CA ILE A 609 8.15 22.99 -21.30
C ILE A 609 7.00 22.29 -22.03
N VAL A 610 5.76 22.36 -21.51
CA VAL A 610 4.63 21.52 -21.97
C VAL A 610 4.35 21.65 -23.46
N LEU A 611 4.33 22.87 -24.00
CA LEU A 611 4.00 23.14 -25.40
C LEU A 611 5.17 22.89 -26.39
N LYS A 612 6.33 22.44 -25.89
CA LYS A 612 7.54 22.24 -26.71
C LYS A 612 7.94 20.77 -26.78
N THR A 613 8.58 20.42 -27.90
CA THR A 613 9.26 19.12 -28.07
C THR A 613 10.52 19.07 -27.21
N ASN A 614 11.04 17.87 -26.92
CA ASN A 614 12.31 17.71 -26.21
C ASN A 614 13.46 18.48 -26.91
N ALA A 615 13.52 18.40 -28.24
CA ALA A 615 14.53 19.07 -29.05
C ALA A 615 14.40 20.60 -28.98
N ASP A 616 13.18 21.14 -29.00
CA ASP A 616 12.94 22.57 -28.88
C ASP A 616 13.35 23.10 -27.49
N ILE A 617 13.07 22.34 -26.42
CA ILE A 617 13.49 22.71 -25.06
C ILE A 617 15.02 22.80 -24.98
N MET A 618 15.73 21.77 -25.45
CA MET A 618 17.20 21.76 -25.42
C MET A 618 17.81 22.84 -26.31
N LYS A 619 17.26 23.07 -27.50
CA LYS A 619 17.72 24.10 -28.42
C LYS A 619 17.53 25.51 -27.86
N ASP A 620 16.39 25.79 -27.24
CA ASP A 620 16.14 27.08 -26.63
C ASP A 620 17.09 27.32 -25.45
N ASP A 621 17.35 26.30 -24.63
CA ASP A 621 18.25 26.38 -23.48
C ASP A 621 19.70 26.71 -23.86
N GLN A 622 20.18 26.30 -25.05
CA GLN A 622 21.54 26.61 -25.51
C GLN A 622 21.85 28.12 -25.58
N HIS A 623 20.82 28.94 -25.75
CA HIS A 623 20.96 30.39 -25.93
C HIS A 623 20.51 31.20 -24.71
N GLN A 624 20.02 30.53 -23.65
CA GLN A 624 19.50 31.17 -22.45
C GLN A 624 20.56 31.28 -21.33
N PRO A 625 20.52 32.35 -20.52
CA PRO A 625 21.23 32.39 -19.24
C PRO A 625 20.81 31.23 -18.32
N ASP A 626 21.72 30.72 -17.48
CA ASP A 626 21.50 29.53 -16.65
C ASP A 626 20.26 29.62 -15.73
N ASP A 627 19.91 30.81 -15.24
CA ASP A 627 18.73 31.07 -14.42
C ASP A 627 17.41 31.03 -15.22
N GLN A 628 17.49 31.19 -16.53
CA GLN A 628 16.34 31.22 -17.44
C GLN A 628 16.13 29.90 -18.18
N LYS A 629 17.12 28.99 -18.16
CA LYS A 629 17.01 27.66 -18.77
C LYS A 629 15.85 26.84 -18.21
N ALA A 630 15.10 26.22 -19.11
CA ALA A 630 14.00 25.31 -18.80
C ALA A 630 14.52 24.06 -18.06
N ILE A 631 15.69 23.53 -18.40
CA ILE A 631 16.27 22.35 -17.74
C ILE A 631 16.52 22.57 -16.24
N LYS A 632 16.87 23.82 -15.85
CA LYS A 632 17.04 24.17 -14.44
C LYS A 632 15.71 24.12 -13.69
N LEU A 633 14.65 24.63 -14.32
CA LEU A 633 13.29 24.53 -13.78
C LEU A 633 12.84 23.08 -13.71
N MET A 634 13.03 22.29 -14.77
CA MET A 634 12.63 20.88 -14.83
C MET A 634 13.22 20.03 -13.71
N ARG A 635 14.49 20.24 -13.34
CA ARG A 635 15.11 19.54 -12.18
C ARG A 635 14.39 19.81 -10.85
N ALA A 636 13.81 20.99 -10.71
CA ALA A 636 13.09 21.38 -9.51
C ALA A 636 11.62 20.92 -9.52
N LEU A 637 11.13 20.35 -10.62
CA LEU A 637 9.76 19.81 -10.71
C LEU A 637 9.73 18.33 -10.28
N GLY A 638 8.57 17.87 -9.80
CA GLY A 638 8.28 16.46 -9.59
C GLY A 638 8.95 15.80 -8.39
N SER A 639 9.05 14.48 -8.44
CA SER A 639 9.67 13.62 -7.44
C SER A 639 11.19 13.81 -7.32
N ASP A 640 11.77 13.38 -6.20
CA ASP A 640 13.24 13.26 -6.09
C ASP A 640 13.78 12.09 -6.93
N LEU A 641 13.03 10.96 -6.98
CA LEU A 641 13.38 9.75 -7.73
C LEU A 641 12.13 9.15 -8.41
N ASN A 642 11.70 9.76 -9.52
CA ASN A 642 10.81 9.21 -10.54
C ASN A 642 9.41 8.68 -10.09
N ILE A 643 8.88 9.13 -8.96
CA ILE A 643 7.52 8.79 -8.50
C ILE A 643 6.73 10.07 -8.21
N ASN A 644 6.03 10.58 -9.22
CA ASN A 644 5.21 11.77 -9.05
C ASN A 644 3.95 11.43 -8.23
N ALA A 645 3.64 12.26 -7.23
CA ALA A 645 2.38 12.22 -6.51
C ALA A 645 1.59 13.51 -6.80
N PHE A 646 0.27 13.40 -6.96
CA PHE A 646 -0.61 14.55 -7.17
C PHE A 646 -2.04 14.23 -6.76
N SER A 647 -2.85 15.26 -6.53
CA SER A 647 -4.27 15.06 -6.17
C SER A 647 -5.15 16.07 -6.89
N LEU A 648 -6.43 15.74 -6.98
CA LEU A 648 -7.44 16.49 -7.70
C LEU A 648 -8.47 17.06 -6.72
N ASN A 649 -9.00 18.22 -7.08
CA ASN A 649 -10.20 18.76 -6.46
C ASN A 649 -11.06 19.42 -7.56
N PHE A 650 -12.34 19.66 -7.31
CA PHE A 650 -13.26 20.20 -8.32
C PHE A 650 -13.90 21.51 -7.90
N ARG A 651 -14.35 22.27 -8.90
CA ARG A 651 -15.20 23.45 -8.70
C ARG A 651 -16.66 23.09 -8.90
N HIS A 652 -17.55 23.67 -8.10
CA HIS A 652 -18.99 23.63 -8.37
C HIS A 652 -19.34 24.46 -9.61
N ALA A 653 -20.60 24.38 -10.05
CA ALA A 653 -21.08 25.08 -11.24
C ALA A 653 -21.02 26.62 -11.12
N ASP A 654 -20.95 27.15 -9.90
CA ASP A 654 -20.78 28.58 -9.59
C ASP A 654 -19.30 29.03 -9.58
N GLY A 655 -18.36 28.12 -9.82
CA GLY A 655 -16.91 28.38 -9.81
C GLY A 655 -16.24 28.25 -8.44
N CYS A 656 -17.01 28.09 -7.36
CA CYS A 656 -16.45 27.88 -6.02
C CYS A 656 -15.75 26.52 -5.95
N LEU A 657 -14.56 26.49 -5.33
CA LEU A 657 -13.82 25.25 -5.13
C LEU A 657 -14.48 24.42 -4.01
N ASN A 658 -14.55 23.11 -4.20
CA ASN A 658 -15.03 22.18 -3.18
C ASN A 658 -14.13 22.23 -1.93
N ASP A 659 -14.73 22.28 -0.74
CA ASP A 659 -14.04 22.31 0.54
C ASP A 659 -14.11 20.97 1.31
N ASP A 660 -14.80 19.96 0.75
CA ASP A 660 -15.05 18.66 1.37
C ASP A 660 -14.09 17.58 0.84
N ILE A 661 -13.21 17.07 1.70
CA ILE A 661 -12.20 16.06 1.36
C ILE A 661 -12.81 14.73 0.91
N GLU A 662 -13.98 14.35 1.43
CA GLU A 662 -14.65 13.10 1.02
C GLU A 662 -15.07 13.17 -0.44
N GLU A 663 -15.53 14.33 -0.90
CA GLU A 663 -15.95 14.52 -2.29
C GLU A 663 -14.76 14.68 -3.23
N ALA A 664 -13.63 15.23 -2.76
CA ALA A 664 -12.37 15.21 -3.50
C ALA A 664 -11.85 13.76 -3.66
N ASN A 665 -11.83 12.98 -2.58
CA ASN A 665 -11.48 11.56 -2.61
C ASN A 665 -12.43 10.76 -3.52
N TYR A 666 -13.72 11.08 -3.53
CA TYR A 666 -14.67 10.43 -4.43
C TYR A 666 -14.37 10.70 -5.91
N LEU A 667 -13.97 11.92 -6.27
CA LEU A 667 -13.47 12.20 -7.62
C LEU A 667 -12.23 11.36 -7.93
N MET A 668 -11.26 11.35 -7.02
CA MET A 668 -10.02 10.59 -7.16
C MET A 668 -10.28 9.10 -7.37
N GLN A 669 -11.15 8.50 -6.55
CA GLN A 669 -11.55 7.11 -6.66
C GLN A 669 -12.07 6.78 -8.06
N ARG A 670 -12.99 7.59 -8.58
CA ARG A 670 -13.58 7.36 -9.92
C ARG A 670 -12.57 7.49 -11.06
N VAL A 671 -11.62 8.42 -10.91
CA VAL A 671 -10.53 8.58 -11.87
C VAL A 671 -9.62 7.34 -11.85
N VAL A 672 -9.27 6.83 -10.66
CA VAL A 672 -8.47 5.60 -10.52
C VAL A 672 -9.20 4.37 -11.06
N GLU A 673 -10.49 4.20 -10.76
CA GLU A 673 -11.34 3.13 -11.31
C GLU A 673 -11.41 3.17 -12.85
N THR A 674 -11.06 4.29 -13.49
CA THR A 674 -10.97 4.40 -14.96
C THR A 674 -9.58 4.06 -15.50
N PHE A 675 -8.55 4.34 -14.70
CA PHE A 675 -7.14 4.17 -15.05
C PHE A 675 -6.49 2.97 -14.36
N SER A 676 -7.28 2.02 -13.89
CA SER A 676 -6.78 0.79 -13.28
C SER A 676 -7.67 -0.39 -13.66
N VAL A 677 -7.11 -1.58 -13.46
CA VAL A 677 -7.87 -2.84 -13.50
C VAL A 677 -8.20 -3.17 -12.06
N ASP A 678 -9.46 -3.02 -11.68
CA ASP A 678 -9.96 -3.29 -10.32
C ASP A 678 -10.77 -4.60 -10.25
N SER A 679 -11.13 -5.15 -11.40
CA SER A 679 -11.94 -6.36 -11.53
C SER A 679 -11.40 -7.31 -12.60
N PRO A 680 -11.57 -8.63 -12.42
CA PRO A 680 -11.38 -9.62 -13.48
C PRO A 680 -12.23 -9.40 -14.75
N THR A 681 -13.21 -8.51 -14.74
CA THR A 681 -14.01 -8.23 -15.95
C THR A 681 -13.45 -7.08 -16.79
N ASP A 682 -12.47 -6.36 -16.28
CA ASP A 682 -11.89 -5.24 -17.02
C ASP A 682 -11.07 -5.77 -18.18
N ASP A 683 -11.09 -5.02 -19.26
CA ASP A 683 -10.29 -5.30 -20.45
C ASP A 683 -9.08 -4.37 -20.41
N PRO A 684 -7.87 -4.86 -20.03
CA PRO A 684 -6.68 -4.04 -19.95
C PRO A 684 -6.38 -3.32 -21.28
N THR A 685 -6.83 -3.87 -22.41
CA THR A 685 -6.57 -3.26 -23.73
C THR A 685 -7.36 -1.96 -23.97
N LYS A 686 -8.38 -1.68 -23.16
CA LYS A 686 -9.24 -0.49 -23.30
C LYS A 686 -8.87 0.66 -22.37
N ILE A 687 -7.95 0.44 -21.44
CA ILE A 687 -7.52 1.46 -20.48
C ILE A 687 -6.47 2.36 -21.16
N PRO A 688 -6.74 3.67 -21.32
CA PRO A 688 -5.87 4.55 -22.11
C PRO A 688 -4.62 5.02 -21.34
N LEU A 689 -4.66 5.00 -20.02
CA LEU A 689 -3.57 5.39 -19.13
C LEU A 689 -3.71 4.55 -17.86
N TYR A 690 -2.61 4.04 -17.32
CA TYR A 690 -2.64 3.37 -16.02
C TYR A 690 -2.05 4.26 -14.96
N LEU A 691 -2.79 4.46 -13.87
CA LEU A 691 -2.37 5.13 -12.66
C LEU A 691 -2.73 4.27 -11.45
N THR A 692 -2.05 4.50 -10.33
CA THR A 692 -2.44 3.92 -9.03
C THR A 692 -2.72 5.05 -8.04
N SER A 693 -3.17 4.69 -6.85
CA SER A 693 -3.39 5.64 -5.77
C SER A 693 -2.93 5.12 -4.43
N THR A 694 -2.75 6.05 -3.52
CA THR A 694 -2.48 5.82 -2.10
C THR A 694 -3.27 6.82 -1.25
N GLU A 695 -3.16 6.71 0.06
CA GLU A 695 -3.86 7.56 1.03
C GLU A 695 -2.87 8.20 2.00
N PHE A 696 -2.95 9.52 2.14
CA PHE A 696 -2.16 10.28 3.10
C PHE A 696 -2.99 10.49 4.37
N SER A 697 -2.63 9.76 5.43
CA SER A 697 -3.27 9.84 6.74
C SER A 697 -2.57 10.80 7.70
N ASP A 698 -3.28 11.23 8.75
CA ASP A 698 -2.68 12.06 9.81
C ASP A 698 -1.58 11.32 10.56
N GLU A 699 -1.75 10.01 10.77
CA GLU A 699 -0.77 9.16 11.46
C GLU A 699 0.56 9.10 10.70
N LEU A 700 0.50 8.94 9.37
CA LEU A 700 1.71 8.75 8.56
C LEU A 700 2.34 10.06 8.09
N TYR A 701 1.52 11.05 7.70
CA TYR A 701 1.99 12.28 7.05
C TYR A 701 1.82 13.54 7.90
N GLY A 702 0.92 13.56 8.89
CA GLY A 702 0.73 14.71 9.80
C GLY A 702 0.73 16.09 9.10
N LYS A 703 1.73 16.92 9.42
CA LYS A 703 1.89 18.27 8.85
C LYS A 703 2.04 18.28 7.32
N CYS A 704 2.62 17.23 6.75
CA CYS A 704 2.80 17.06 5.31
C CYS A 704 1.44 16.97 4.59
N LYS A 705 0.53 16.11 5.08
CA LYS A 705 -0.85 16.02 4.59
C LYS A 705 -1.60 17.32 4.81
N ALA A 706 -1.52 17.92 6.00
CA ALA A 706 -2.20 19.18 6.31
C ALA A 706 -1.84 20.30 5.31
N ASN A 707 -0.55 20.39 4.94
CA ASN A 707 -0.07 21.30 3.92
C ASN A 707 -0.64 20.98 2.53
N PHE A 708 -0.68 19.70 2.15
CA PHE A 708 -1.22 19.30 0.84
C PHE A 708 -2.73 19.54 0.72
N VAL A 709 -3.50 19.22 1.76
CA VAL A 709 -4.94 19.53 1.89
C VAL A 709 -5.18 21.04 1.72
N LYS A 710 -4.35 21.88 2.35
CA LYS A 710 -4.42 23.34 2.20
C LYS A 710 -4.18 23.79 0.75
N ARG A 711 -3.17 23.22 0.06
CA ARG A 711 -2.85 23.54 -1.34
C ARG A 711 -3.96 23.12 -2.32
N LEU A 712 -4.76 22.11 -1.96
CA LEU A 712 -5.96 21.71 -2.70
C LEU A 712 -7.19 22.59 -2.42
N GLY A 713 -7.07 23.58 -1.52
CA GLY A 713 -8.17 24.44 -1.10
C GLY A 713 -9.27 23.74 -0.30
N LEU A 714 -8.94 22.58 0.30
CA LEU A 714 -9.83 21.81 1.15
C LEU A 714 -9.81 22.31 2.60
N ALA A 715 -10.91 22.12 3.32
CA ALA A 715 -10.91 22.34 4.76
C ALA A 715 -10.03 21.30 5.46
N GLN A 716 -9.35 21.70 6.54
CA GLN A 716 -8.58 20.75 7.36
C GLN A 716 -9.51 19.70 7.96
N SER A 717 -9.11 18.44 7.87
CA SER A 717 -9.91 17.28 8.24
C SER A 717 -8.98 16.14 8.65
N THR A 718 -9.43 15.31 9.58
CA THR A 718 -8.70 14.09 9.98
C THR A 718 -8.90 12.93 9.01
N GLN A 719 -9.89 13.02 8.11
CA GLN A 719 -10.06 12.05 7.03
C GLN A 719 -8.83 12.00 6.13
N ASP A 720 -8.47 10.81 5.68
CA ASP A 720 -7.31 10.58 4.81
C ASP A 720 -7.50 11.26 3.46
N LEU A 721 -6.40 11.70 2.83
CA LEU A 721 -6.41 12.32 1.52
C LEU A 721 -5.99 11.29 0.46
N MET A 722 -6.82 11.04 -0.53
CA MET A 722 -6.46 10.19 -1.65
C MET A 722 -5.50 10.92 -2.60
N VAL A 723 -4.42 10.24 -2.99
CA VAL A 723 -3.34 10.78 -3.82
C VAL A 723 -3.11 9.84 -4.99
N LEU A 724 -3.06 10.39 -6.21
CA LEU A 724 -2.67 9.65 -7.41
C LEU A 724 -1.15 9.51 -7.43
N ARG A 725 -0.70 8.32 -7.80
CA ARG A 725 0.70 7.95 -7.89
C ARG A 725 1.05 7.62 -9.34
N ASN A 726 2.07 8.31 -9.83
CA ASN A 726 2.64 8.16 -11.14
C ASN A 726 4.13 7.75 -11.03
N VAL A 727 4.37 6.44 -10.97
CA VAL A 727 5.72 5.88 -11.10
C VAL A 727 6.12 5.89 -12.57
N VAL A 728 7.25 6.51 -12.88
CA VAL A 728 7.77 6.64 -14.24
C VAL A 728 9.00 5.76 -14.38
N MET A 729 8.91 4.78 -15.27
CA MET A 729 10.00 3.86 -15.58
C MET A 729 10.26 3.70 -17.09
N SER A 730 9.34 4.16 -17.93
CA SER A 730 9.47 3.99 -19.37
C SER A 730 10.33 5.11 -19.97
N PRO A 731 11.44 4.79 -20.67
CA PRO A 731 12.23 5.79 -21.39
C PRO A 731 11.50 6.32 -22.64
N PHE A 732 10.44 5.65 -23.09
CA PHE A 732 9.77 5.93 -24.36
C PHE A 732 8.64 6.96 -24.26
N THR A 733 8.27 7.39 -23.06
CA THR A 733 7.02 8.18 -22.90
C THR A 733 7.18 9.62 -23.36
N SER A 734 8.38 10.21 -23.23
CA SER A 734 8.66 11.55 -23.77
C SER A 734 9.00 11.54 -25.25
N ASP A 735 9.18 10.37 -25.87
CA ASP A 735 9.37 10.29 -27.32
C ASP A 735 8.11 10.81 -28.04
N ARG A 736 8.32 11.55 -29.12
CA ARG A 736 7.27 12.14 -29.99
C ARG A 736 6.19 12.89 -29.20
N ASN A 737 6.55 13.48 -28.06
CA ASN A 737 5.63 14.19 -27.17
C ASN A 737 4.45 13.36 -26.66
N PHE A 738 4.61 12.04 -26.54
CA PHE A 738 3.53 11.16 -26.05
C PHE A 738 3.09 11.50 -24.61
N THR A 739 3.90 12.20 -23.81
CA THR A 739 3.49 12.79 -22.53
C THR A 739 2.27 13.70 -22.65
N ASN A 740 2.20 14.51 -23.72
CA ASN A 740 1.07 15.42 -23.95
C ASN A 740 -0.21 14.63 -24.28
N ASP A 741 -0.10 13.56 -25.07
CA ASP A 741 -1.23 12.69 -25.40
C ASP A 741 -1.80 12.02 -24.14
N LEU A 742 -0.92 11.56 -23.23
CA LEU A 742 -1.35 10.98 -21.95
C LEU A 742 -2.01 12.03 -21.04
N ALA A 743 -1.47 13.24 -20.97
CA ALA A 743 -2.04 14.34 -20.19
C ALA A 743 -3.43 14.76 -20.71
N GLU A 744 -3.62 14.74 -22.04
CA GLU A 744 -4.91 15.05 -22.67
C GLU A 744 -5.95 13.94 -22.42
N GLU A 745 -5.57 12.65 -22.50
CA GLU A 745 -6.45 11.54 -22.10
C GLU A 745 -6.80 11.59 -20.61
N PHE A 746 -5.82 11.90 -19.76
CA PHE A 746 -6.03 12.14 -18.34
C PHE A 746 -7.06 13.24 -18.11
N LYS A 747 -6.87 14.41 -18.74
CA LYS A 747 -7.76 15.55 -18.63
C LYS A 747 -9.19 15.22 -19.04
N LYS A 748 -9.39 14.57 -20.20
CA LYS A 748 -10.74 14.21 -20.69
C LYS A 748 -11.51 13.35 -19.68
N VAL A 749 -10.86 12.35 -19.09
CA VAL A 749 -11.48 11.49 -18.08
C VAL A 749 -11.79 12.28 -16.82
N VAL A 750 -10.86 13.10 -16.32
CA VAL A 750 -11.09 13.91 -15.12
C VAL A 750 -12.22 14.91 -15.33
N GLU A 751 -12.33 15.55 -16.51
CA GLU A 751 -13.46 16.43 -16.84
C GLU A 751 -14.79 15.67 -16.84
N ALA A 752 -14.84 14.49 -17.46
CA ALA A 752 -16.05 13.66 -17.48
C ALA A 752 -16.48 13.22 -16.07
N GLU A 753 -15.53 12.78 -15.23
CA GLU A 753 -15.82 12.36 -13.86
C GLU A 753 -16.14 13.54 -12.94
N THR A 754 -15.53 14.71 -13.19
CA THR A 754 -15.88 15.97 -12.50
C THR A 754 -17.35 16.32 -12.70
N GLU A 755 -17.90 16.13 -13.91
CA GLU A 755 -19.33 16.36 -14.17
C GLU A 755 -20.24 15.39 -13.41
N VAL A 756 -19.80 14.16 -13.16
CA VAL A 756 -20.53 13.20 -12.33
C VAL A 756 -20.53 13.65 -10.86
N VAL A 757 -19.36 14.03 -10.33
CA VAL A 757 -19.23 14.49 -8.94
C VAL A 757 -19.93 15.84 -8.71
N ARG A 758 -19.96 16.72 -9.71
CA ARG A 758 -20.79 17.95 -9.69
C ARG A 758 -22.26 17.61 -9.57
N LYS A 759 -22.78 16.66 -10.35
CA LYS A 759 -24.19 16.22 -10.26
C LYS A 759 -24.51 15.62 -8.90
N ARG A 760 -23.61 14.80 -8.35
CA ARG A 760 -23.72 14.24 -6.99
C ARG A 760 -23.87 15.31 -5.92
N ASN A 761 -23.13 16.42 -6.06
CA ASN A 761 -23.10 17.54 -5.12
C ASN A 761 -24.08 18.68 -5.44
N THR A 762 -24.83 18.60 -6.54
CA THR A 762 -25.79 19.62 -6.93
C THR A 762 -27.11 19.42 -6.19
N LEU A 763 -27.58 20.47 -5.51
CA LEU A 763 -28.91 20.47 -4.92
C LEU A 763 -29.96 20.59 -6.03
N ALA A 764 -30.69 19.49 -6.29
CA ALA A 764 -31.77 19.44 -7.27
C ALA A 764 -33.05 18.85 -6.65
N PRO A 765 -34.25 19.28 -7.11
CA PRO A 765 -35.51 18.73 -6.62
C PRO A 765 -35.57 17.21 -6.81
N ASP A 766 -36.03 16.49 -5.79
CA ASP A 766 -36.15 15.02 -5.83
C ASP A 766 -37.38 14.51 -5.07
N PHE A 767 -37.65 13.21 -5.19
CA PHE A 767 -38.67 12.52 -4.40
C PHE A 767 -38.13 12.22 -3.01
N HIS A 768 -38.83 12.71 -1.98
CA HIS A 768 -38.45 12.49 -0.59
C HIS A 768 -39.33 11.42 0.02
N LYS A 769 -38.72 10.53 0.81
CA LYS A 769 -39.42 9.48 1.56
C LYS A 769 -39.30 9.75 3.05
N PHE A 770 -40.40 9.59 3.76
CA PHE A 770 -40.48 9.77 5.19
C PHE A 770 -41.11 8.53 5.82
N LEU A 771 -40.45 7.93 6.81
CA LEU A 771 -41.10 7.00 7.71
C LEU A 771 -42.13 7.77 8.54
N ILE A 772 -43.34 7.22 8.68
CA ILE A 772 -44.42 7.81 9.48
C ILE A 772 -44.45 7.13 10.86
N GLN A 773 -44.33 7.91 11.93
CA GLN A 773 -44.48 7.44 13.32
C GLN A 773 -45.53 8.28 14.06
N GLY A 774 -46.16 7.68 15.07
CA GLY A 774 -47.14 8.35 15.92
C GLY A 774 -48.58 8.25 15.41
N THR A 775 -49.51 8.04 16.33
CA THR A 775 -50.97 7.99 16.06
C THR A 775 -51.72 9.13 16.74
N GLU A 776 -51.26 9.61 17.91
CA GLU A 776 -51.80 10.84 18.53
C GLU A 776 -51.28 12.10 17.85
N LYS A 777 -50.00 12.06 17.49
CA LYS A 777 -49.31 13.13 16.79
C LYS A 777 -48.37 12.51 15.77
N ILE A 778 -48.58 12.88 14.52
CA ILE A 778 -47.84 12.30 13.40
C ILE A 778 -46.46 12.96 13.31
N TYR A 779 -45.44 12.14 13.16
CA TYR A 779 -44.06 12.51 12.90
C TYR A 779 -43.59 11.89 11.58
N LEU A 780 -42.88 12.69 10.79
CA LEU A 780 -42.24 12.30 9.55
C LEU A 780 -40.73 12.26 9.77
N ILE A 781 -40.12 11.09 9.61
CA ILE A 781 -38.67 10.87 9.69
C ILE A 781 -38.14 10.71 8.28
N HIS A 782 -37.35 11.66 7.83
CA HIS A 782 -36.71 11.60 6.52
C HIS A 782 -35.82 10.36 6.39
N ARG A 783 -35.74 9.80 5.19
CA ARG A 783 -34.79 8.73 4.85
C ARG A 783 -33.57 9.36 4.18
N PRO A 784 -32.53 9.73 4.95
CA PRO A 784 -31.38 10.43 4.40
C PRO A 784 -30.53 9.54 3.49
N MET A 785 -29.70 10.18 2.67
CA MET A 785 -28.66 9.54 1.88
C MET A 785 -27.36 10.34 1.97
N PHE A 786 -26.22 9.67 2.11
CA PHE A 786 -24.90 10.32 2.12
C PHE A 786 -24.45 10.76 0.72
N HIS A 787 -24.98 10.14 -0.33
CA HIS A 787 -24.42 10.26 -1.68
C HIS A 787 -25.28 11.08 -2.64
N VAL A 788 -26.34 11.74 -2.13
CA VAL A 788 -27.20 12.63 -2.92
C VAL A 788 -27.39 13.93 -2.15
N ALA A 789 -26.90 15.05 -2.69
CA ALA A 789 -26.83 16.33 -1.97
C ALA A 789 -28.15 16.78 -1.30
N ASN A 790 -29.29 16.66 -2.00
CA ASN A 790 -30.59 17.09 -1.48
C ASN A 790 -31.16 16.15 -0.39
N HIS A 791 -30.50 15.01 -0.12
CA HIS A 791 -30.86 14.04 0.92
C HIS A 791 -29.88 14.01 2.10
N ARG A 792 -28.80 14.81 2.08
CA ARG A 792 -27.78 14.90 3.14
C ARG A 792 -28.25 15.65 4.39
N GLN A 793 -29.44 15.34 4.85
CA GLN A 793 -30.06 15.94 6.03
C GLN A 793 -30.80 14.87 6.83
N GLN A 794 -30.45 14.71 8.10
CA GLN A 794 -31.29 13.98 9.04
C GLN A 794 -32.37 14.93 9.55
N LEU A 795 -33.63 14.61 9.24
CA LEU A 795 -34.78 15.49 9.46
C LEU A 795 -35.93 14.71 10.10
N ILE A 796 -36.45 15.22 11.21
CA ILE A 796 -37.66 14.72 11.88
C ILE A 796 -38.59 15.92 12.07
N MET A 797 -39.86 15.79 11.67
CA MET A 797 -40.84 16.88 11.76
C MET A 797 -42.19 16.34 12.23
N SER A 798 -42.92 17.11 13.02
CA SER A 798 -44.35 16.82 13.22
C SER A 798 -45.17 17.23 11.99
N ALA A 799 -46.24 16.52 11.68
CA ALA A 799 -47.11 16.77 10.55
C ALA A 799 -48.59 16.58 10.90
N LYS A 800 -49.47 17.11 10.04
CA LYS A 800 -50.90 16.79 9.98
C LYS A 800 -51.28 16.40 8.57
N PHE A 801 -52.14 15.41 8.42
CA PHE A 801 -52.71 15.05 7.12
C PHE A 801 -54.08 15.72 6.97
N ASP A 802 -54.63 15.70 5.77
CA ASP A 802 -56.05 16.02 5.60
C ASP A 802 -56.91 14.99 6.34
N ASP A 803 -58.09 15.41 6.83
CA ASP A 803 -58.95 14.61 7.72
C ASP A 803 -59.24 13.21 7.18
N ARG A 804 -59.38 13.08 5.85
CA ARG A 804 -59.66 11.79 5.18
C ARG A 804 -58.45 10.87 5.22
N SER A 805 -57.27 11.39 4.91
CA SER A 805 -56.02 10.62 4.92
C SER A 805 -55.57 10.27 6.33
N GLU A 806 -55.79 11.17 7.30
CA GLU A 806 -55.45 10.94 8.71
C GLU A 806 -56.27 9.80 9.32
N ALA A 807 -57.59 9.78 9.09
CA ALA A 807 -58.47 8.69 9.54
C ALA A 807 -58.04 7.33 8.96
N LYS A 808 -57.76 7.28 7.64
CA LYS A 808 -57.28 6.05 6.99
C LYS A 808 -55.92 5.59 7.52
N TYR A 809 -55.01 6.53 7.76
CA TYR A 809 -53.71 6.22 8.35
C TYR A 809 -53.87 5.59 9.74
N ALA A 810 -54.71 6.18 10.60
CA ALA A 810 -55.00 5.66 11.93
C ALA A 810 -55.58 4.24 11.88
N ASP A 811 -56.59 4.00 11.02
CA ASP A 811 -57.20 2.68 10.85
C ASP A 811 -56.18 1.62 10.39
N MET A 812 -55.32 1.96 9.43
CA MET A 812 -54.28 1.05 8.95
C MET A 812 -53.24 0.76 10.02
N LYS A 813 -52.80 1.78 10.77
CA LYS A 813 -51.77 1.61 11.80
C LYS A 813 -52.31 0.82 13.00
N HIS A 814 -53.60 0.95 13.31
CA HIS A 814 -54.27 0.12 14.31
C HIS A 814 -54.41 -1.34 13.84
N SER A 815 -54.75 -1.55 12.57
CA SER A 815 -54.93 -2.89 12.00
C SER A 815 -53.62 -3.64 11.80
N ASN A 816 -52.53 -2.93 11.46
CA ASN A 816 -51.21 -3.49 11.18
C ASN A 816 -50.12 -2.72 11.94
N PRO A 817 -50.03 -2.91 13.28
CA PRO A 817 -49.14 -2.15 14.15
C PRO A 817 -47.65 -2.22 13.76
N SER A 818 -47.22 -3.37 13.25
CA SER A 818 -45.83 -3.65 12.87
C SER A 818 -45.43 -3.17 11.48
N GLU A 819 -46.39 -2.81 10.63
CA GLU A 819 -46.11 -2.44 9.24
C GLU A 819 -45.50 -1.03 9.18
N PRO A 820 -44.32 -0.85 8.54
CA PRO A 820 -43.76 0.47 8.29
C PRO A 820 -44.56 1.17 7.19
N LEU A 821 -45.07 2.37 7.48
CA LEU A 821 -45.75 3.22 6.51
C LEU A 821 -44.79 4.33 6.07
N ILE A 822 -44.61 4.47 4.77
CA ILE A 822 -43.72 5.46 4.16
C ILE A 822 -44.57 6.48 3.41
N LEU A 823 -44.38 7.77 3.72
CA LEU A 823 -44.89 8.87 2.93
C LEU A 823 -43.86 9.24 1.86
N MET A 824 -44.26 9.30 0.60
CA MET A 824 -43.44 9.77 -0.51
C MET A 824 -44.05 11.04 -1.11
N THR A 825 -43.23 12.02 -1.48
CA THR A 825 -43.73 13.22 -2.18
C THR A 825 -44.30 12.84 -3.56
N LYS A 826 -45.37 13.52 -4.00
CA LYS A 826 -46.00 13.24 -5.30
C LYS A 826 -45.22 13.83 -6.48
N ARG A 827 -44.38 14.83 -6.22
CA ARG A 827 -43.52 15.51 -7.21
C ARG A 827 -42.12 15.71 -6.62
N LYS A 828 -41.16 15.95 -7.51
CA LYS A 828 -39.81 16.35 -7.12
C LYS A 828 -39.83 17.74 -6.48
N VAL A 829 -39.24 17.87 -5.30
CA VAL A 829 -39.17 19.12 -4.54
C VAL A 829 -37.81 19.24 -3.82
N MET A 830 -37.42 20.44 -3.40
CA MET A 830 -36.24 20.59 -2.54
C MET A 830 -36.59 20.19 -1.12
N LEU A 831 -35.68 19.51 -0.41
CA LEU A 831 -35.93 19.15 0.98
C LEU A 831 -36.09 20.37 1.87
N LYS A 832 -35.34 21.45 1.59
CA LYS A 832 -35.46 22.72 2.29
C LYS A 832 -36.86 23.34 2.15
N ASP A 833 -37.47 23.25 0.96
CA ASP A 833 -38.81 23.82 0.69
C ASP A 833 -39.90 23.03 1.45
N ILE A 834 -39.66 21.74 1.70
CA ILE A 834 -40.49 20.94 2.61
C ILE A 834 -40.22 21.39 4.05
N ALA A 835 -38.97 21.49 4.48
CA ALA A 835 -38.60 21.69 5.88
C ALA A 835 -38.99 23.05 6.48
N GLU A 836 -39.50 24.00 5.68
CA GLU A 836 -40.01 25.30 6.14
C GLU A 836 -41.25 25.14 7.04
N ARG A 837 -41.28 25.87 8.16
CA ARG A 837 -42.35 25.82 9.14
C ARG A 837 -43.69 26.25 8.52
N GLY A 838 -44.70 25.38 8.61
CA GLY A 838 -46.02 25.60 8.01
C GLY A 838 -46.10 25.26 6.52
N GLY A 839 -45.04 24.66 5.95
CA GLY A 839 -45.01 24.16 4.58
C GLY A 839 -46.13 23.15 4.30
N LYS A 840 -46.66 23.19 3.09
CA LYS A 840 -47.67 22.26 2.59
C LYS A 840 -47.20 21.56 1.33
N PHE A 841 -47.36 20.25 1.27
CA PHE A 841 -47.04 19.48 0.08
C PHE A 841 -47.99 18.29 -0.11
N GLU A 842 -48.04 17.81 -1.35
CA GLU A 842 -48.83 16.65 -1.74
C GLU A 842 -47.96 15.40 -1.71
N GLY A 843 -48.45 14.36 -1.05
CA GLY A 843 -47.76 13.09 -0.88
C GLY A 843 -48.65 11.88 -1.15
N GLN A 844 -48.05 10.70 -1.04
CA GLN A 844 -48.69 9.40 -1.18
C GLN A 844 -48.12 8.47 -0.10
N ILE A 845 -48.98 7.70 0.57
CA ILE A 845 -48.55 6.73 1.59
C ILE A 845 -48.45 5.35 0.93
N MET A 846 -47.36 4.66 1.23
CA MET A 846 -47.06 3.33 0.69
C MET A 846 -46.57 2.38 1.77
N THR A 847 -46.76 1.08 1.54
CA THR A 847 -46.08 -0.02 2.23
C THR A 847 -45.09 -0.69 1.28
N GLU A 848 -44.18 -1.49 1.83
CA GLU A 848 -43.23 -2.24 1.03
C GLU A 848 -43.91 -3.34 0.19
N ASP A 849 -44.84 -4.08 0.79
CA ASP A 849 -45.49 -5.23 0.15
C ASP A 849 -46.62 -4.84 -0.82
N SER A 850 -47.34 -3.74 -0.55
CA SER A 850 -48.57 -3.37 -1.29
C SER A 850 -48.41 -2.12 -2.18
N GLY A 851 -47.25 -1.47 -2.16
CA GLY A 851 -47.03 -0.22 -2.89
C GLY A 851 -47.91 0.91 -2.34
N ILE A 852 -48.42 1.78 -3.21
CA ILE A 852 -49.21 2.96 -2.81
C ILE A 852 -50.57 2.53 -2.25
N VAL A 853 -50.82 2.81 -0.97
CA VAL A 853 -52.05 2.47 -0.25
C VAL A 853 -52.98 3.68 -0.06
N ILE A 854 -52.44 4.90 0.02
CA ILE A 854 -53.22 6.14 0.06
C ILE A 854 -52.63 7.12 -0.95
N GLN A 855 -53.45 7.53 -1.92
CA GLN A 855 -53.12 8.58 -2.89
C GLN A 855 -53.63 9.94 -2.40
N ASP A 856 -52.96 11.01 -2.83
CA ASP A 856 -53.38 12.41 -2.66
C ASP A 856 -53.53 12.84 -1.19
N VAL A 857 -52.45 12.67 -0.43
CA VAL A 857 -52.35 13.12 0.96
C VAL A 857 -51.84 14.55 0.98
N THR A 858 -52.66 15.49 1.43
CA THR A 858 -52.20 16.87 1.69
C THR A 858 -51.55 16.92 3.06
N VAL A 859 -50.26 17.20 3.10
CA VAL A 859 -49.46 17.24 4.33
C VAL A 859 -49.23 18.69 4.73
N THR A 860 -49.57 19.04 5.97
CA THR A 860 -49.21 20.32 6.59
C THR A 860 -48.16 20.08 7.67
N LEU A 861 -46.99 20.72 7.55
CA LEU A 861 -45.89 20.53 8.48
C LEU A 861 -46.02 21.41 9.71
N GLY A 862 -45.75 20.80 10.86
CA GLY A 862 -45.76 21.44 12.18
C GLY A 862 -44.37 21.91 12.60
N LYS A 863 -43.99 21.56 13.83
CA LYS A 863 -42.68 21.87 14.42
C LYS A 863 -41.61 20.90 13.91
N THR A 864 -40.46 21.44 13.51
CA THR A 864 -39.23 20.66 13.27
C THR A 864 -38.71 20.10 14.57
N VAL A 865 -38.57 18.79 14.62
CA VAL A 865 -38.08 18.03 15.78
C VAL A 865 -36.56 17.95 15.68
N VAL A 866 -36.02 17.42 14.58
CA VAL A 866 -34.57 17.31 14.33
C VAL A 866 -34.28 17.85 12.94
N SER A 867 -33.20 18.60 12.79
CA SER A 867 -32.65 19.01 11.49
C SER A 867 -31.13 19.11 11.63
N ARG A 868 -30.41 18.18 10.99
CA ARG A 868 -28.95 18.06 11.06
C ARG A 868 -28.35 17.78 9.69
N PRO A 869 -27.28 18.48 9.28
CA PRO A 869 -26.59 18.19 8.03
C PRO A 869 -25.79 16.89 8.16
N LEU A 870 -25.64 16.16 7.05
CA LEU A 870 -24.88 14.91 6.98
C LEU A 870 -23.65 14.99 6.06
N ASN A 871 -23.30 16.20 5.59
CA ASN A 871 -22.03 16.42 4.88
C ASN A 871 -20.83 16.00 5.74
N SER A 872 -19.75 15.57 5.10
CA SER A 872 -18.61 14.93 5.79
C SER A 872 -17.99 15.83 6.85
N LYS A 873 -17.86 17.14 6.56
CA LYS A 873 -17.27 18.12 7.47
C LYS A 873 -18.02 18.34 8.79
N TRP A 874 -19.26 17.88 8.87
CA TRP A 874 -20.10 18.01 10.06
C TRP A 874 -20.26 16.69 10.84
N ARG A 875 -19.70 15.59 10.32
CA ARG A 875 -19.72 14.26 10.93
C ARG A 875 -18.62 14.11 11.98
N LEU A 876 -18.78 13.12 12.87
CA LEU A 876 -17.77 12.74 13.84
C LEU A 876 -16.65 11.92 13.20
N GLU A 877 -15.45 12.09 13.75
CA GLU A 877 -14.25 11.34 13.40
C GLU A 877 -14.31 9.86 13.79
N GLU A 878 -15.01 9.54 14.88
CA GLU A 878 -15.20 8.15 15.31
C GLU A 878 -16.67 7.88 15.61
N TYR A 879 -17.08 6.63 15.44
CA TYR A 879 -18.36 6.19 15.95
C TYR A 879 -18.35 6.19 17.49
N PRO A 880 -19.50 6.42 18.14
CA PRO A 880 -19.63 6.26 19.58
C PRO A 880 -19.16 4.88 20.07
N SER A 881 -18.06 4.87 20.84
CA SER A 881 -17.44 3.64 21.34
C SER A 881 -18.15 3.10 22.59
N THR A 882 -18.83 3.97 23.34
CA THR A 882 -19.39 3.63 24.65
C THR A 882 -20.90 3.47 24.68
N PHE A 883 -21.64 3.85 23.66
CA PHE A 883 -23.11 3.77 23.63
C PHE A 883 -23.59 3.84 22.18
N MET A 884 -24.90 3.69 21.97
CA MET A 884 -25.55 4.01 20.69
C MET A 884 -26.59 5.12 20.91
N PRO A 885 -26.45 6.29 20.25
CA PRO A 885 -27.31 7.44 20.49
C PRO A 885 -28.58 7.46 19.64
N PHE A 886 -29.69 7.89 20.23
CA PHE A 886 -30.99 8.04 19.56
C PHE A 886 -31.63 9.38 19.91
N TYR A 887 -32.30 10.01 18.95
CA TYR A 887 -33.22 11.11 19.25
C TYR A 887 -34.48 10.54 19.91
N LEU A 888 -34.93 11.16 21.00
CA LEU A 888 -36.18 10.80 21.70
C LEU A 888 -37.22 11.90 21.48
N TYR A 889 -38.41 11.53 21.02
CA TYR A 889 -39.53 12.45 20.76
C TYR A 889 -40.87 11.71 20.84
N GLY A 890 -41.98 12.43 20.97
CA GLY A 890 -43.30 11.80 21.09
C GLY A 890 -44.27 12.56 21.98
N THR A 891 -45.13 11.81 22.66
CA THR A 891 -46.06 12.28 23.71
C THR A 891 -45.86 11.42 24.96
N PRO A 892 -46.42 11.81 26.13
CA PRO A 892 -46.36 10.99 27.35
C PRO A 892 -46.88 9.55 27.19
N THR A 893 -47.74 9.31 26.20
CA THR A 893 -48.38 8.03 25.90
C THR A 893 -47.75 7.31 24.71
N GLU A 894 -46.91 7.97 23.91
CA GLU A 894 -46.31 7.42 22.69
C GLU A 894 -44.88 7.93 22.47
N ALA A 895 -43.89 7.18 22.97
CA ALA A 895 -42.47 7.45 22.78
C ALA A 895 -41.94 6.90 21.45
N ASN A 896 -41.11 7.67 20.76
CA ASN A 896 -40.47 7.28 19.51
C ASN A 896 -38.97 7.60 19.56
N ILE A 897 -38.18 6.77 18.88
CA ILE A 897 -36.74 6.94 18.72
C ILE A 897 -36.29 6.81 17.26
N ASP A 898 -35.23 7.54 16.91
CA ASP A 898 -34.50 7.45 15.65
C ASP A 898 -32.99 7.57 15.90
N HIS A 899 -32.20 6.70 15.29
CA HIS A 899 -30.74 6.64 15.48
C HIS A 899 -30.08 7.97 15.10
N VAL A 900 -29.20 8.51 15.94
CA VAL A 900 -28.44 9.73 15.60
C VAL A 900 -27.34 9.36 14.61
N ILE A 901 -27.43 9.88 13.38
CA ILE A 901 -26.46 9.56 12.34
C ILE A 901 -25.26 10.51 12.43
N VAL A 902 -24.16 9.99 12.96
CA VAL A 902 -22.96 10.81 13.24
C VAL A 902 -21.80 10.59 12.28
N ARG A 903 -21.78 9.48 11.54
CA ARG A 903 -20.68 9.08 10.63
C ARG A 903 -21.22 8.23 9.49
N ALA A 904 -20.49 8.15 8.36
CA ALA A 904 -20.83 7.29 7.21
C ALA A 904 -19.73 6.24 6.98
N PRO A 905 -20.04 5.03 6.51
CA PRO A 905 -21.41 4.50 6.31
C PRO A 905 -22.18 4.37 7.64
N ASN A 906 -23.50 4.21 7.60
CA ASN A 906 -24.28 4.00 8.82
C ASN A 906 -25.56 3.18 8.57
N THR A 907 -26.38 2.98 9.59
CA THR A 907 -27.69 2.33 9.48
C THR A 907 -28.74 3.21 10.16
N GLN A 908 -29.87 3.39 9.49
CA GLN A 908 -31.03 4.04 10.09
C GLN A 908 -31.81 3.01 10.92
N LEU A 909 -31.85 3.23 12.23
CA LEU A 909 -32.60 2.41 13.18
C LEU A 909 -33.68 3.29 13.81
N SER A 910 -34.94 3.00 13.53
CA SER A 910 -36.08 3.79 14.03
C SER A 910 -37.09 2.88 14.71
N ALA A 911 -37.61 3.28 15.87
CA ALA A 911 -38.65 2.53 16.57
C ALA A 911 -39.73 3.46 17.12
N GLY A 912 -41.00 3.10 16.89
CA GLY A 912 -42.15 3.84 17.41
C GLY A 912 -42.93 3.05 18.46
N ARG A 913 -43.70 3.75 19.28
CA ARG A 913 -44.49 3.19 20.40
C ARG A 913 -43.61 2.42 21.41
N CYS A 914 -42.47 3.01 21.75
CA CYS A 914 -41.56 2.43 22.74
C CYS A 914 -42.09 2.63 24.16
N ASP A 915 -41.81 1.67 25.04
CA ASP A 915 -42.10 1.75 26.48
C ASP A 915 -40.84 2.22 27.21
N LEU A 916 -40.81 3.49 27.61
CA LEU A 916 -39.70 4.11 28.35
C LEU A 916 -40.08 4.21 29.83
N ARG A 917 -39.30 3.55 30.69
CA ARG A 917 -39.50 3.57 32.15
C ARG A 917 -38.24 4.02 32.86
N PHE A 918 -38.32 5.13 33.59
CA PHE A 918 -37.22 5.61 34.43
C PHE A 918 -37.15 4.80 35.74
N TYR A 919 -35.95 4.62 36.27
CA TYR A 919 -35.75 3.93 37.55
C TYR A 919 -36.26 4.74 38.75
N ASN A 920 -36.33 6.07 38.61
CA ASN A 920 -36.91 6.98 39.59
C ASN A 920 -38.15 7.66 39.00
N GLU A 921 -39.30 7.48 39.64
CA GLU A 921 -40.59 8.00 39.15
C GLU A 921 -40.61 9.55 39.09
N ASN A 922 -39.80 10.23 39.92
CA ASN A 922 -39.68 11.69 39.91
C ASN A 922 -38.96 12.24 38.66
N ASP A 923 -38.31 11.39 37.87
CA ASP A 923 -37.62 11.81 36.64
C ASP A 923 -38.60 11.94 35.45
N MET A 924 -39.85 11.45 35.58
CA MET A 924 -40.92 11.65 34.58
C MET A 924 -41.69 12.97 34.79
N ASP A 925 -41.05 14.09 34.49
CA ASP A 925 -41.77 15.35 34.29
C ASP A 925 -42.54 15.29 32.95
N PRO A 926 -43.88 15.42 32.90
CA PRO A 926 -44.62 15.46 31.64
C PRO A 926 -44.13 16.56 30.66
N GLY A 927 -43.48 17.61 31.18
CA GLY A 927 -42.85 18.66 30.42
C GLY A 927 -41.63 18.21 29.58
N ILE A 928 -41.03 17.03 29.83
CA ILE A 928 -39.86 16.56 29.08
C ILE A 928 -40.14 16.40 27.59
N TRP A 929 -41.37 16.04 27.20
CA TRP A 929 -41.76 15.80 25.80
C TRP A 929 -41.79 17.09 24.96
N ASN A 930 -41.74 18.26 25.61
CA ASN A 930 -41.60 19.54 24.94
C ASN A 930 -40.12 19.94 24.73
N LYS A 931 -39.19 19.25 25.38
CA LYS A 931 -37.76 19.51 25.34
C LYS A 931 -37.08 18.72 24.21
N PRO A 932 -35.94 19.22 23.72
CA PRO A 932 -35.07 18.42 22.85
C PRO A 932 -34.36 17.34 23.66
N LEU A 933 -34.56 16.06 23.32
CA LEU A 933 -33.98 14.92 24.05
C LEU A 933 -33.11 14.03 23.17
N VAL A 934 -32.05 13.50 23.75
CA VAL A 934 -31.21 12.41 23.25
C VAL A 934 -31.20 11.28 24.28
N LEU A 935 -31.42 10.07 23.80
CA LEU A 935 -31.40 8.83 24.55
C LEU A 935 -30.16 8.04 24.15
N LEU A 936 -29.34 7.65 25.12
CA LEU A 936 -28.19 6.79 24.87
C LEU A 936 -28.53 5.38 25.33
N ILE A 937 -28.40 4.40 24.44
CA ILE A 937 -28.43 2.99 24.82
C ILE A 937 -27.05 2.63 25.38
N GLU A 938 -26.96 2.42 26.70
CA GLU A 938 -25.70 2.25 27.44
C GLU A 938 -25.11 0.82 27.29
N ASP A 939 -25.94 -0.16 26.93
CA ASP A 939 -25.57 -1.57 26.77
C ASP A 939 -25.35 -2.01 25.31
N VAL A 940 -25.45 -1.07 24.35
CA VAL A 940 -25.13 -1.27 22.93
C VAL A 940 -24.00 -0.32 22.55
N ARG A 941 -22.94 -0.83 21.92
CA ARG A 941 -21.78 -0.04 21.50
C ARG A 941 -21.82 0.06 19.96
N GLU A 942 -21.95 1.27 19.42
CA GLU A 942 -22.10 1.46 17.96
C GLU A 942 -20.80 1.13 17.21
N ALA A 943 -19.67 1.67 17.65
CA ALA A 943 -18.38 1.50 16.96
C ALA A 943 -18.02 0.05 16.55
N PRO A 944 -18.12 -0.98 17.43
CA PRO A 944 -17.79 -2.35 17.05
C PRO A 944 -18.80 -3.03 16.11
N MET A 945 -19.94 -2.38 15.82
CA MET A 945 -20.97 -2.91 14.90
C MET A 945 -20.85 -2.36 13.49
N GLN A 946 -19.98 -1.37 13.26
CA GLN A 946 -19.84 -0.67 11.99
C GLN A 946 -18.72 -1.29 11.12
N PRO A 947 -18.87 -1.32 9.79
CA PRO A 947 -20.10 -1.06 9.06
C PRO A 947 -21.12 -2.20 9.23
N PHE A 948 -22.41 -1.87 9.32
CA PHE A 948 -23.47 -2.87 9.33
C PHE A 948 -23.58 -3.62 7.98
N PRO A 949 -23.92 -4.91 7.97
CA PRO A 949 -24.09 -5.68 6.75
C PRO A 949 -25.40 -5.29 6.03
N PRO A 950 -25.56 -5.64 4.74
CA PRO A 950 -26.77 -5.33 3.97
C PRO A 950 -28.05 -5.90 4.60
N ASN A 951 -29.21 -5.28 4.31
CA ASN A 951 -30.50 -5.60 4.93
C ASN A 951 -30.86 -7.10 4.84
N LYS A 952 -30.54 -7.72 3.69
CA LYS A 952 -30.76 -9.15 3.45
C LYS A 952 -30.04 -10.06 4.46
N GLU A 953 -28.86 -9.67 4.92
CA GLU A 953 -28.07 -10.44 5.90
C GLU A 953 -28.52 -10.18 7.34
N ILE A 954 -28.98 -8.96 7.63
CA ILE A 954 -29.62 -8.60 8.91
C ILE A 954 -30.94 -9.36 9.10
N GLY A 955 -31.57 -9.81 8.00
CA GLY A 955 -32.91 -10.37 8.02
C GLY A 955 -33.99 -9.29 8.22
N SER A 956 -33.65 -8.02 7.95
CA SER A 956 -34.61 -6.93 7.81
C SER A 956 -35.23 -7.03 6.42
N LYS A 957 -36.57 -7.00 6.35
CA LYS A 957 -37.27 -6.95 5.06
C LYS A 957 -37.33 -5.55 4.46
N ASN A 958 -37.07 -4.51 5.26
CA ASN A 958 -37.52 -3.14 5.01
C ASN A 958 -36.47 -2.24 4.32
N GLY A 959 -35.89 -2.72 3.22
CA GLY A 959 -34.84 -2.04 2.45
C GLY A 959 -35.36 -1.57 1.09
N ALA A 960 -35.59 -0.27 0.92
CA ALA A 960 -36.01 0.26 -0.39
C ALA A 960 -34.83 0.75 -1.24
N ILE A 961 -34.54 0.07 -2.35
CA ILE A 961 -33.92 0.66 -3.55
C ILE A 961 -34.77 0.22 -4.75
N VAL A 962 -35.48 1.17 -5.37
CA VAL A 962 -36.07 0.97 -6.71
C VAL A 962 -35.21 1.77 -7.67
N ALA A 963 -34.42 1.07 -8.48
CA ALA A 963 -33.79 1.66 -9.65
C ALA A 963 -34.88 2.15 -10.62
N GLN A 964 -34.88 3.45 -10.95
CA GLN A 964 -35.76 3.99 -11.98
C GLN A 964 -35.19 3.66 -13.36
N ASP A 965 -35.75 2.65 -14.01
CA ASP A 965 -35.83 2.60 -15.46
C ASP A 965 -37.21 2.07 -15.85
N GLY A 966 -38.06 2.96 -16.40
CA GLY A 966 -39.34 2.55 -16.98
C GLY A 966 -40.53 3.46 -16.72
N TYR A 967 -40.47 4.73 -17.14
CA TYR A 967 -41.67 5.56 -17.34
C TYR A 967 -41.61 6.34 -18.65
N LEU A 968 -41.30 5.65 -19.75
CA LEU A 968 -41.62 6.09 -21.11
C LEU A 968 -42.03 4.87 -21.94
N ARG A 969 -43.24 4.36 -21.73
CA ARG A 969 -44.01 3.55 -22.70
C ARG A 969 -45.39 3.26 -22.13
N GLN A 970 -46.33 4.18 -22.35
CA GLN A 970 -47.74 3.89 -22.64
C GLN A 970 -48.48 5.21 -22.82
N ASN A 971 -48.43 5.74 -24.04
CA ASN A 971 -49.44 6.63 -24.58
C ASN A 971 -49.38 6.50 -26.11
N ALA A 972 -49.97 5.43 -26.63
CA ALA A 972 -50.46 5.35 -28.01
C ALA A 972 -51.26 4.05 -28.18
N SER A 973 -52.55 4.08 -27.87
CA SER A 973 -53.50 3.24 -28.58
C SER A 973 -54.74 4.07 -28.91
N LYS A 974 -54.89 4.41 -30.20
CA LYS A 974 -56.15 4.29 -30.96
C LYS A 974 -56.02 4.92 -32.35
N SER A 975 -56.61 4.21 -33.32
CA SER A 975 -56.73 4.47 -34.77
C SER A 975 -55.44 4.22 -35.56
N GLY A 976 -55.42 3.54 -36.70
CA GLY A 976 -56.46 2.91 -37.51
C GLY A 976 -55.90 2.74 -38.92
N SER A 977 -56.03 1.54 -39.48
CA SER A 977 -56.03 1.18 -40.91
C SER A 977 -54.83 1.46 -41.84
N THR A 978 -54.60 0.42 -42.66
CA THR A 978 -54.18 0.36 -44.08
C THR A 978 -52.70 0.29 -44.49
N GLU A 979 -52.47 -0.75 -45.29
CA GLU A 979 -51.34 -1.18 -46.11
C GLU A 979 -50.51 -0.08 -46.82
N ALA A 980 -49.18 -0.24 -46.89
CA ALA A 980 -48.41 -0.35 -48.14
C ALA A 980 -46.87 -0.38 -47.93
N LYS A 981 -46.24 -1.44 -48.46
CA LYS A 981 -44.94 -1.59 -49.16
C LYS A 981 -43.68 -0.77 -48.74
N ALA A 982 -42.69 -1.55 -48.30
CA ALA A 982 -41.27 -1.65 -48.75
C ALA A 982 -40.33 -0.41 -48.71
N THR A 983 -39.24 -0.47 -47.92
CA THR A 983 -37.85 -0.82 -48.34
C THR A 983 -36.82 -0.63 -47.20
N GLN A 984 -35.71 -1.37 -47.29
CA GLN A 984 -34.63 -1.62 -46.32
C GLN A 984 -33.86 -0.40 -45.78
N LYS A 985 -33.37 -0.51 -44.52
CA LYS A 985 -31.92 -0.47 -44.19
C LYS A 985 -31.63 -0.93 -42.74
N ASN A 986 -30.47 -1.57 -42.58
CA ASN A 986 -29.99 -2.39 -41.45
C ASN A 986 -29.65 -1.61 -40.15
N SER A 987 -29.94 -2.22 -38.99
CA SER A 987 -29.10 -2.18 -37.77
C SER A 987 -29.40 -3.41 -36.87
N PRO A 988 -28.43 -4.15 -36.33
CA PRO A 988 -28.70 -5.32 -35.48
C PRO A 988 -28.84 -4.93 -34.00
N ARG A 989 -30.02 -5.20 -33.44
CA ARG A 989 -30.26 -5.46 -32.01
C ARG A 989 -30.80 -6.89 -31.89
N ASP A 990 -30.61 -7.47 -30.72
CA ASP A 990 -31.23 -8.69 -30.16
C ASP A 990 -30.47 -10.01 -30.29
N TRP A 991 -29.72 -10.33 -29.22
CA TRP A 991 -29.66 -11.69 -28.66
C TRP A 991 -29.84 -11.59 -27.14
N TYR A 992 -31.09 -11.63 -26.66
CA TYR A 992 -31.45 -11.96 -25.27
C TYR A 992 -32.91 -12.43 -25.23
N GLN A 993 -33.17 -13.67 -25.68
CA GLN A 993 -34.35 -14.45 -25.28
C GLN A 993 -34.02 -15.93 -25.37
N ASN A 994 -33.92 -16.60 -24.22
CA ASN A 994 -34.72 -17.78 -23.87
C ASN A 994 -34.13 -18.52 -22.66
N GLY A 995 -35.00 -18.83 -21.68
CA GLY A 995 -34.80 -20.01 -20.84
C GLY A 995 -35.03 -19.83 -19.33
N ARG A 996 -36.28 -19.62 -18.90
CA ARG A 996 -36.79 -20.18 -17.63
C ARG A 996 -38.18 -20.77 -17.84
N SER A 997 -38.44 -21.84 -17.07
CA SER A 997 -39.64 -22.68 -16.93
C SER A 997 -39.78 -23.79 -17.98
N ASP A 998 -40.06 -25.07 -17.70
CA ASP A 998 -40.56 -25.80 -16.51
C ASP A 998 -39.77 -27.13 -16.37
N TRP A 999 -39.83 -27.91 -15.28
CA TRP A 999 -40.75 -29.06 -15.15
C TRP A 999 -40.69 -29.58 -13.70
N TYR A 1000 -41.84 -29.61 -13.02
CA TYR A 1000 -42.13 -30.54 -11.91
C TYR A 1000 -42.71 -31.83 -12.51
N GLY A 1001 -42.23 -32.99 -12.07
CA GLY A 1001 -42.80 -34.28 -12.45
C GLY A 1001 -42.18 -35.47 -11.71
N ASN A 1002 -42.98 -36.10 -10.85
CA ASN A 1002 -42.69 -37.25 -10.00
C ASN A 1002 -42.13 -38.49 -10.74
N GLY A 1003 -41.30 -39.27 -10.04
CA GLY A 1003 -40.97 -40.66 -10.40
C GLY A 1003 -40.08 -41.36 -9.36
N ASN A 1004 -40.68 -42.22 -8.54
CA ASN A 1004 -40.06 -43.13 -7.55
C ASN A 1004 -39.01 -44.10 -8.14
N GLY A 1005 -38.05 -44.55 -7.31
CA GLY A 1005 -37.36 -45.83 -7.52
C GLY A 1005 -36.04 -46.05 -6.76
N ASN A 1006 -36.11 -46.80 -5.64
CA ASN A 1006 -35.04 -47.34 -4.80
C ASN A 1006 -33.79 -47.92 -5.52
N PHE A 1007 -32.58 -47.78 -4.96
CA PHE A 1007 -31.89 -48.82 -4.15
C PHE A 1007 -30.45 -48.40 -3.72
N ALA A 1008 -30.18 -48.53 -2.39
CA ALA A 1008 -28.94 -48.85 -1.65
C ALA A 1008 -27.56 -48.32 -2.11
N LYS A 1009 -26.84 -47.54 -1.28
CA LYS A 1009 -25.92 -47.95 -0.17
C LYS A 1009 -24.78 -48.90 -0.58
N ASN A 1010 -23.54 -48.40 -0.62
CA ASN A 1010 -22.45 -48.76 0.30
C ASN A 1010 -21.09 -48.17 -0.13
N VAL A 1011 -20.19 -48.02 0.86
CA VAL A 1011 -18.74 -47.70 0.80
C VAL A 1011 -18.46 -46.24 0.41
N VAL A 1012 -17.83 -45.37 1.21
CA VAL A 1012 -16.60 -45.49 2.00
C VAL A 1012 -16.68 -44.54 3.20
N ASN A 1013 -16.40 -45.09 4.37
CA ASN A 1013 -16.06 -44.41 5.61
C ASN A 1013 -14.68 -44.98 5.97
N GLU A 1014 -13.69 -44.11 6.22
CA GLU A 1014 -12.33 -44.36 6.80
C GLU A 1014 -11.24 -43.56 6.05
N ALA A 1015 -10.96 -42.32 6.50
CA ALA A 1015 -9.65 -41.66 6.32
C ALA A 1015 -9.48 -40.31 7.07
N GLN A 1016 -10.44 -39.82 7.85
CA GLN A 1016 -10.29 -38.53 8.57
C GLN A 1016 -10.65 -38.62 10.05
N LYS A 1017 -10.07 -39.60 10.76
CA LYS A 1017 -10.18 -39.71 12.22
C LYS A 1017 -8.85 -40.08 12.92
N LYS A 1018 -7.71 -39.65 12.37
CA LYS A 1018 -6.40 -40.05 12.94
C LYS A 1018 -5.30 -38.99 12.98
N TYR A 1019 -5.63 -37.72 13.16
CA TYR A 1019 -4.65 -36.71 13.58
C TYR A 1019 -5.37 -35.62 14.36
N LEU A 1020 -5.43 -35.76 15.69
CA LEU A 1020 -5.56 -34.71 16.72
C LEU A 1020 -5.77 -35.39 18.08
N SER A 1021 -4.74 -36.06 18.57
CA SER A 1021 -4.60 -36.41 19.98
C SER A 1021 -3.12 -36.56 20.28
N ASN A 1022 -2.52 -35.51 20.88
CA ASN A 1022 -1.37 -35.57 21.80
C ASN A 1022 -0.74 -34.17 21.95
N ILE A 1023 -1.28 -33.32 22.82
CA ILE A 1023 -0.47 -32.39 23.64
C ILE A 1023 -1.21 -32.19 24.97
N THR A 1024 -0.69 -32.79 26.04
CA THR A 1024 -1.07 -32.55 27.43
C THR A 1024 -0.16 -31.46 28.01
N CYS A 1025 -0.75 -30.34 28.43
CA CYS A 1025 -0.06 -29.35 29.27
C CYS A 1025 -0.25 -29.73 30.74
N SER A 1026 0.86 -29.85 31.46
CA SER A 1026 0.95 -30.21 32.86
C SER A 1026 1.25 -28.97 33.71
N ARG A 1027 0.70 -28.96 34.93
CA ARG A 1027 0.94 -28.02 36.07
C ARG A 1027 -0.08 -26.90 36.25
N CYS A 1028 -1.08 -27.16 37.11
CA CYS A 1028 -1.47 -26.27 38.21
C CYS A 1028 -2.09 -27.11 39.35
N PRO A 1029 -1.68 -26.93 40.62
CA PRO A 1029 -2.15 -27.73 41.75
C PRO A 1029 -3.48 -27.24 42.35
N LYS A 1030 -4.17 -28.18 43.00
CA LYS A 1030 -5.49 -28.04 43.63
C LYS A 1030 -5.45 -27.20 44.92
N LYS A 1031 -6.57 -26.54 45.20
CA LYS A 1031 -6.94 -25.88 46.46
C LYS A 1031 -7.10 -26.89 47.60
N ASP A 1032 -6.81 -26.44 48.82
CA ASP A 1032 -7.46 -26.89 50.05
C ASP A 1032 -7.81 -25.70 50.95
N ALA A 1033 -8.84 -25.92 51.77
CA ALA A 1033 -9.62 -24.97 52.55
C ALA A 1033 -9.08 -24.76 53.98
N ASN A 1034 -9.41 -23.62 54.60
CA ASN A 1034 -10.04 -23.49 55.93
C ASN A 1034 -9.83 -22.09 56.55
N GLY A 1035 -10.85 -21.62 57.29
CA GLY A 1035 -10.61 -21.07 58.63
C GLY A 1035 -10.77 -19.57 58.87
N ASN A 1036 -12.04 -19.14 59.00
CA ASN A 1036 -12.64 -18.43 60.14
C ASN A 1036 -12.11 -17.10 60.73
N SER A 1037 -13.14 -16.30 61.08
CA SER A 1037 -13.36 -15.45 62.28
C SER A 1037 -12.83 -14.01 62.37
N ASP A 1038 -13.83 -13.12 62.36
CA ASP A 1038 -14.16 -12.08 63.35
C ASP A 1038 -13.49 -10.70 63.33
N GLY A 1039 -14.36 -9.67 63.45
CA GLY A 1039 -14.04 -8.44 64.20
C GLY A 1039 -14.46 -7.12 63.56
N GLU A 1040 -15.64 -6.64 63.93
CA GLU A 1040 -16.27 -5.36 63.58
C GLU A 1040 -15.49 -4.10 64.05
N THR A 1041 -15.55 -2.96 63.32
CA THR A 1041 -16.38 -1.78 63.65
C THR A 1041 -15.96 -0.47 62.94
N LYS A 1042 -16.96 0.15 62.29
CA LYS A 1042 -17.37 1.59 62.23
C LYS A 1042 -16.43 2.68 61.68
N GLY A 1043 -16.96 3.44 60.70
CA GLY A 1043 -16.64 4.88 60.49
C GLY A 1043 -16.93 5.41 59.07
N HIS A 1044 -17.88 6.34 58.93
CA HIS A 1044 -18.54 6.81 57.70
C HIS A 1044 -17.75 7.71 56.71
N ASN A 1045 -18.10 7.51 55.42
CA ASN A 1045 -18.43 8.46 54.32
C ASN A 1045 -17.38 9.08 53.36
N MET A 1046 -17.65 8.75 52.08
CA MET A 1046 -17.60 9.51 50.81
C MET A 1046 -16.25 9.99 50.25
N ASP A 1047 -15.75 9.33 49.19
CA ASP A 1047 -15.85 9.84 47.81
C ASP A 1047 -15.27 8.87 46.74
N ALA A 1048 -15.87 8.95 45.55
CA ALA A 1048 -15.33 8.68 44.20
C ALA A 1048 -14.83 7.28 43.73
N THR A 1049 -15.46 6.84 42.61
CA THR A 1049 -15.07 5.83 41.59
C THR A 1049 -15.41 4.35 41.83
N PRO A 1050 -16.23 3.72 40.94
CA PRO A 1050 -16.23 2.28 40.77
C PRO A 1050 -15.61 1.87 39.42
N GLU A 1051 -14.57 1.05 39.54
CA GLU A 1051 -13.95 0.24 38.48
C GLU A 1051 -14.96 -0.67 37.74
N PRO A 1052 -14.64 -1.09 36.49
CA PRO A 1052 -15.56 -1.82 35.63
C PRO A 1052 -15.72 -3.29 36.06
N HIS A 1053 -16.95 -3.68 36.38
CA HIS A 1053 -17.30 -5.09 36.59
C HIS A 1053 -17.28 -5.88 35.27
N THR A 1054 -16.29 -6.74 35.17
CA THR A 1054 -16.17 -7.83 34.19
C THR A 1054 -17.18 -8.95 34.48
N LYS A 1055 -18.03 -9.27 33.49
CA LYS A 1055 -18.49 -10.63 33.09
C LYS A 1055 -19.63 -10.54 32.07
N ALA A 1056 -19.30 -10.40 30.80
CA ALA A 1056 -20.20 -10.74 29.71
C ALA A 1056 -20.12 -12.26 29.45
N LYS A 1057 -21.27 -12.93 29.47
CA LYS A 1057 -21.39 -14.37 29.19
C LYS A 1057 -21.46 -14.54 27.67
N VAL A 1058 -20.39 -15.07 27.07
CA VAL A 1058 -20.33 -15.44 25.66
C VAL A 1058 -21.26 -16.63 25.41
N LEU A 1059 -22.29 -16.45 24.60
CA LEU A 1059 -23.09 -17.54 24.05
C LEU A 1059 -22.35 -18.10 22.83
N THR A 1060 -21.80 -19.30 22.99
CA THR A 1060 -21.12 -20.05 21.94
C THR A 1060 -22.07 -20.48 20.82
N THR A 1061 -21.56 -20.44 19.61
CA THR A 1061 -22.13 -20.91 18.35
C THR A 1061 -22.71 -22.32 18.44
N GLU A 1062 -24.03 -22.45 18.43
CA GLU A 1062 -24.72 -23.69 18.07
C GLU A 1062 -25.10 -23.67 16.58
N THR A 1063 -24.86 -24.82 15.99
CA THR A 1063 -24.92 -25.20 14.58
C THR A 1063 -26.23 -24.85 13.86
N ARG A 1064 -26.08 -24.32 12.63
CA ARG A 1064 -27.14 -24.16 11.63
C ARG A 1064 -27.80 -25.50 11.32
N SER A 1065 -29.01 -25.69 11.84
CA SER A 1065 -30.01 -26.58 11.25
C SER A 1065 -31.40 -26.02 11.50
N GLY A 1066 -32.13 -25.74 10.42
CA GLY A 1066 -33.59 -25.78 10.33
C GLY A 1066 -34.42 -24.99 11.36
N ALA A 1067 -35.03 -23.91 10.87
CA ALA A 1067 -36.27 -23.29 11.37
C ALA A 1067 -36.20 -22.51 12.71
N ALA A 1068 -35.86 -21.22 12.61
CA ALA A 1068 -36.44 -20.18 13.45
C ALA A 1068 -36.75 -18.95 12.57
N LYS A 1069 -38.04 -18.64 12.40
CA LYS A 1069 -38.51 -17.41 11.73
C LYS A 1069 -38.55 -16.28 12.77
N GLY A 1070 -37.60 -15.35 12.66
CA GLY A 1070 -37.48 -14.10 13.42
C GLY A 1070 -36.00 -13.71 13.47
N SER A 1071 -35.61 -12.50 13.04
CA SER A 1071 -34.20 -12.10 13.08
C SER A 1071 -33.75 -11.99 14.54
N ASN A 1072 -32.63 -12.64 14.89
CA ASN A 1072 -31.98 -12.45 16.20
C ASN A 1072 -31.26 -11.08 16.29
N PHE A 1073 -31.56 -10.14 15.39
CA PHE A 1073 -30.94 -8.81 15.36
C PHE A 1073 -31.27 -8.03 16.62
N PHE A 1074 -30.30 -7.28 17.16
CA PHE A 1074 -30.46 -6.63 18.46
C PHE A 1074 -31.62 -5.61 18.47
N PHE A 1075 -31.78 -4.86 17.38
CA PHE A 1075 -32.81 -3.84 17.22
C PHE A 1075 -34.08 -4.43 16.58
N ARG A 1076 -34.93 -5.07 17.40
CA ARG A 1076 -36.16 -5.76 16.97
C ARG A 1076 -37.33 -5.48 17.93
N PRO A 1077 -38.59 -5.68 17.50
CA PRO A 1077 -39.74 -5.52 18.39
C PRO A 1077 -39.60 -6.30 19.71
N GLY A 1078 -39.93 -5.66 20.83
CA GLY A 1078 -39.81 -6.23 22.18
C GLY A 1078 -38.38 -6.29 22.75
N ALA A 1079 -37.34 -5.91 21.99
CA ALA A 1079 -35.99 -5.76 22.53
C ALA A 1079 -35.97 -4.68 23.63
N THR A 1080 -35.25 -4.95 24.71
CA THR A 1080 -35.18 -4.05 25.88
C THR A 1080 -33.74 -3.67 26.16
N PHE A 1081 -33.51 -2.38 26.43
CA PHE A 1081 -32.20 -1.78 26.58
C PHE A 1081 -32.09 -0.94 27.85
N LYS A 1082 -30.88 -0.85 28.41
CA LYS A 1082 -30.57 0.14 29.44
C LYS A 1082 -30.28 1.49 28.80
N VAL A 1083 -30.94 2.53 29.29
CA VAL A 1083 -30.86 3.84 28.66
C VAL A 1083 -30.60 4.94 29.68
N GLY A 1084 -29.87 5.96 29.24
CA GLY A 1084 -29.89 7.28 29.88
C GLY A 1084 -30.52 8.31 28.95
N VAL A 1085 -31.12 9.35 29.51
CA VAL A 1085 -31.75 10.45 28.75
C VAL A 1085 -31.11 11.77 29.16
N TRP A 1086 -30.78 12.57 28.16
CA TRP A 1086 -30.20 13.91 28.30
C TRP A 1086 -30.98 14.90 27.44
N GLU A 1087 -30.99 16.16 27.86
CA GLU A 1087 -31.38 17.25 26.98
C GLU A 1087 -30.35 17.41 25.84
N ASP A 1088 -30.77 17.69 24.61
CA ASP A 1088 -29.87 18.08 23.52
C ASP A 1088 -29.70 19.60 23.54
N LYS A 1089 -28.53 20.06 23.99
CA LYS A 1089 -28.20 21.49 24.11
C LYS A 1089 -28.11 22.20 22.77
N ASN A 1090 -27.81 21.48 21.70
CA ASN A 1090 -27.51 22.07 20.39
C ASN A 1090 -28.78 22.17 19.50
N ARG A 1091 -29.97 22.21 20.14
CA ARG A 1091 -31.28 22.08 19.48
C ARG A 1091 -32.17 23.33 19.62
N SER A 1092 -31.65 24.44 20.13
CA SER A 1092 -32.31 25.74 20.08
C SER A 1092 -31.97 26.46 18.77
N ASP A 1093 -32.97 26.57 17.88
CA ASP A 1093 -33.03 27.24 16.56
C ASP A 1093 -32.58 26.44 15.32
N GLU A 1094 -33.19 26.81 14.18
CA GLU A 1094 -33.55 26.00 12.99
C GLU A 1094 -32.42 25.32 12.18
N SER A 1095 -31.19 25.22 12.67
CA SER A 1095 -30.17 24.31 12.12
C SER A 1095 -28.98 24.21 13.08
N SER A 1096 -28.65 23.00 13.54
CA SER A 1096 -27.30 22.78 14.09
C SER A 1096 -26.35 22.74 12.90
N LYS A 1097 -25.18 23.36 13.05
CA LYS A 1097 -24.10 23.24 12.07
C LYS A 1097 -23.48 21.83 12.07
N TRP A 1098 -23.69 21.03 13.10
CA TRP A 1098 -23.06 19.72 13.29
C TRP A 1098 -24.05 18.58 13.11
N ALA A 1099 -23.58 17.41 12.63
CA ALA A 1099 -24.39 16.19 12.56
C ALA A 1099 -24.68 15.60 13.96
N CYS A 1100 -23.82 15.91 14.95
CA CYS A 1100 -23.90 15.39 16.31
C CYS A 1100 -24.82 16.20 17.25
N TYR A 1101 -25.05 15.64 18.44
CA TYR A 1101 -25.74 16.27 19.57
C TYR A 1101 -24.73 16.71 20.63
N GLU A 1102 -25.13 17.66 21.49
CA GLU A 1102 -24.37 18.01 22.69
C GLU A 1102 -25.17 17.62 23.93
N LEU A 1103 -24.60 16.74 24.77
CA LEU A 1103 -25.26 16.28 25.98
C LEU A 1103 -25.44 17.43 26.97
N GLY A 1104 -26.70 17.74 27.20
CA GLY A 1104 -27.16 18.77 28.11
C GLY A 1104 -27.37 18.28 29.52
N LYS A 1105 -28.40 18.85 30.16
CA LYS A 1105 -28.80 18.41 31.50
C LYS A 1105 -29.22 16.93 31.43
N PHE A 1106 -28.65 16.12 32.30
CA PHE A 1106 -29.10 14.75 32.50
C PHE A 1106 -30.53 14.75 33.04
N VAL A 1107 -31.41 13.96 32.41
CA VAL A 1107 -32.83 13.85 32.75
C VAL A 1107 -33.05 12.67 33.68
N GLY A 1108 -32.54 11.49 33.33
CA GLY A 1108 -32.72 10.28 34.14
C GLY A 1108 -32.22 9.02 33.43
N ARG A 1109 -32.20 7.90 34.18
CA ARG A 1109 -31.84 6.57 33.68
C ARG A 1109 -33.03 5.62 33.76
N GLY A 1110 -33.10 4.66 32.85
CA GLY A 1110 -34.21 3.73 32.77
C GLY A 1110 -34.00 2.55 31.86
N THR A 1111 -35.11 1.94 31.47
CA THR A 1111 -35.20 0.89 30.46
C THR A 1111 -36.08 1.35 29.31
N LEU A 1112 -35.68 1.03 28.08
CA LEU A 1112 -36.49 1.24 26.87
C LEU A 1112 -36.80 -0.11 26.24
N THR A 1113 -38.08 -0.45 26.10
CA THR A 1113 -38.53 -1.60 25.31
C THR A 1113 -39.08 -1.12 23.97
N LEU A 1114 -38.57 -1.67 22.86
CA LEU A 1114 -39.01 -1.30 21.51
C LEU A 1114 -40.44 -1.81 21.24
N GLY A 1115 -41.29 -0.93 20.70
CA GLY A 1115 -42.64 -1.29 20.26
C GLY A 1115 -42.67 -2.14 18.99
N ASP A 1116 -43.86 -2.41 18.44
CA ASP A 1116 -43.98 -3.26 17.25
C ASP A 1116 -43.50 -2.59 15.95
N SER A 1117 -43.39 -1.25 15.95
CA SER A 1117 -43.07 -0.47 14.76
C SER A 1117 -41.57 -0.19 14.67
N VAL A 1118 -40.79 -1.15 14.19
CA VAL A 1118 -39.32 -1.06 14.07
C VAL A 1118 -38.88 -1.05 12.59
N LEU A 1119 -38.01 -0.12 12.23
CA LEU A 1119 -37.35 -0.03 10.94
C LEU A 1119 -35.83 -0.18 11.12
N VAL A 1120 -35.22 -1.01 10.28
CA VAL A 1120 -33.77 -1.18 10.15
C VAL A 1120 -33.43 -1.08 8.67
N ASP A 1121 -32.65 -0.05 8.31
CA ASP A 1121 -32.20 0.19 6.95
C ASP A 1121 -30.71 0.53 6.90
N SER A 1122 -29.92 -0.44 6.44
CA SER A 1122 -28.47 -0.37 6.26
C SER A 1122 -28.06 -0.08 4.82
N GLU A 1123 -29.01 0.00 3.88
CA GLU A 1123 -28.71 0.09 2.45
C GLU A 1123 -29.03 1.47 1.89
N ALA A 1124 -30.23 2.00 2.12
CA ALA A 1124 -30.66 3.18 1.36
C ALA A 1124 -29.80 4.42 1.65
N MET A 1125 -29.37 4.60 2.90
CA MET A 1125 -28.55 5.76 3.26
C MET A 1125 -27.12 5.68 2.73
N ASN A 1126 -26.60 4.46 2.58
CA ASN A 1126 -25.27 4.15 2.03
C ASN A 1126 -25.32 3.92 0.50
N PHE A 1127 -26.52 3.94 -0.10
CA PHE A 1127 -26.67 3.71 -1.52
C PHE A 1127 -26.14 4.91 -2.29
N ASP A 1128 -25.16 4.64 -3.15
CA ASP A 1128 -24.60 5.62 -4.05
C ASP A 1128 -25.14 5.39 -5.47
N PRO A 1129 -26.08 6.22 -5.96
CA PRO A 1129 -26.61 6.08 -7.32
C PRO A 1129 -25.57 6.38 -8.42
N PHE A 1130 -24.42 6.95 -8.06
CA PHE A 1130 -23.33 7.26 -8.97
C PHE A 1130 -22.23 6.19 -8.94
N LYS A 1131 -22.21 5.28 -7.96
CA LYS A 1131 -21.20 4.22 -7.85
C LYS A 1131 -21.27 3.30 -9.05
N ARG A 1132 -20.10 2.91 -9.57
CA ARG A 1132 -20.00 1.92 -10.65
C ARG A 1132 -20.47 0.55 -10.14
N VAL A 1133 -21.29 -0.14 -10.93
CA VAL A 1133 -21.78 -1.48 -10.56
C VAL A 1133 -20.66 -2.48 -10.82
N GLU A 1134 -20.16 -3.11 -9.74
CA GLU A 1134 -19.23 -4.22 -9.82
C GLU A 1134 -19.85 -5.38 -10.61
N LYS A 1135 -19.23 -5.76 -11.72
CA LYS A 1135 -19.59 -6.96 -12.47
C LYS A 1135 -18.70 -8.09 -11.98
N VAL A 1136 -19.30 -9.11 -11.37
CA VAL A 1136 -18.55 -10.24 -10.79
C VAL A 1136 -18.59 -11.46 -11.74
N THR A 1137 -17.39 -12.05 -11.96
CA THR A 1137 -17.00 -13.39 -12.48
C THR A 1137 -16.71 -13.62 -13.98
N GLU A 1138 -15.53 -14.22 -14.28
CA GLU A 1138 -15.37 -15.31 -15.29
C GLU A 1138 -13.99 -16.06 -15.29
N TRP A 1139 -12.87 -15.45 -14.88
CA TRP A 1139 -11.53 -16.03 -15.10
C TRP A 1139 -11.25 -17.39 -14.44
N ARG A 1140 -11.76 -17.62 -13.22
CA ARG A 1140 -11.57 -18.90 -12.52
C ARG A 1140 -12.16 -20.07 -13.31
N ARG A 1141 -13.26 -19.85 -14.05
CA ARG A 1141 -13.86 -20.89 -14.90
C ARG A 1141 -13.00 -21.22 -16.11
N GLU A 1142 -12.35 -20.23 -16.71
CA GLU A 1142 -11.44 -20.45 -17.83
C GLU A 1142 -10.17 -21.18 -17.39
N PHE A 1143 -9.57 -20.80 -16.25
CA PHE A 1143 -8.41 -21.50 -15.69
C PHE A 1143 -8.75 -22.95 -15.32
N ASP A 1144 -9.91 -23.18 -14.69
CA ASP A 1144 -10.41 -24.52 -14.40
C ASP A 1144 -10.67 -25.33 -15.69
N GLN A 1145 -11.05 -24.68 -16.79
CA GLN A 1145 -11.24 -25.32 -18.10
C GLN A 1145 -9.91 -25.78 -18.71
N ILE A 1146 -8.85 -24.98 -18.62
CA ILE A 1146 -7.49 -25.40 -19.02
C ILE A 1146 -7.06 -26.63 -18.20
N GLY A 1147 -7.30 -26.62 -16.88
CA GLY A 1147 -7.02 -27.75 -16.01
C GLY A 1147 -7.77 -29.03 -16.40
N LYS A 1148 -9.05 -28.92 -16.78
CA LYS A 1148 -9.87 -30.06 -17.25
C LYS A 1148 -9.41 -30.64 -18.58
N GLU A 1149 -8.86 -29.83 -19.47
CA GLU A 1149 -8.32 -30.30 -20.76
C GLU A 1149 -6.94 -30.98 -20.62
N LEU A 1150 -6.20 -30.60 -19.58
CA LEU A 1150 -4.93 -31.24 -19.20
C LEU A 1150 -5.17 -32.61 -18.54
N ALA A 1151 -6.20 -32.73 -17.70
CA ALA A 1151 -6.65 -34.01 -17.11
C ALA A 1151 -7.02 -35.04 -18.20
#